data_AF-A0A932D7N0-F1
#
_entry.id   AF-A0A932D7N0-F1
#
_cell.length_a   1.000
_cell.length_b   1.000
_cell.length_c   1.000
_cell.angle_alpha   90.00
_cell.angle_beta   90.00
_cell.angle_gamma   90.00
#
_symmetry.space_group_name_H-M   'P 1'
#
loop_
_entity.id
_entity.type
_entity.pdbx_description
1 polymer ?
#
loop_
_entity_poly.entity_id
_entity_poly.type
_entity_poly.pdbx_seq_one_letter_code
_entity_poly.pdbx_strand_id
1 'polypeptide(L)'
;MSASAQTPREVFEHWLEQQPDTARVVLACDTDRLLSDAKALDLPEVTDPAGRKWHLAIFRGDHLRFRFDFRKATRKGRTVVALVGSTQPDARVDVSLLSDVLARHEGTPLDLSLARYLGRFCPQINFPDQPLRHYRELLLARIPELTGAAKKLIARWGRPDDWGRPQVAALVLLAHAPGLALDDLWPDGDSPEEFIAHGVRLLLARPELKTLRDTVRDFLRSAALPTVAPHLHWFQLPVEELAAYLVLREFAAQHELQNPTAQLAGIGLLSADQDWSRCESLAWPLVRRLRTQGAWPQIEQAAAPYLNPKRVEKLLSLVGAEAADVTALAKLTASVTVPPVRRNVLQRLLVAVLANPAQLETAAQALKAAGLAPGFGANEPPDAPDSVRQVQAGLGLLSCWQRIEQALAQPMPTATQPTALLAAYQQGGWFRLDADLASLSHLALRFGDDEIIAETHALLFGESGHETRPLPGSLKDRARITLQELDEQLAEFIRPSPEAFASGAWCATVYIRSRLRERVTQLSLGHGEGRVWILVFDGMRFDTWSLVARAILAEHFQITDERALFCVPPSFTTVARTSLFAGAAPAGWRGFQNQITSDEAALVAVNLGLTQPEAKAKLRLLKEAETLKARAKLAATDTQARLVNVLIYGIADDCHEFAGDYGRFHQKISADLIGNRAQGTAGILDDLLRRVQPEDEVVLVSDHGFTELLEDDGDPVTTPSAPTRGRIQWMPSAGVM
;
A
#
# COMPACT_ATOMS: atom_id res chain seq x y z
N MET A 1 -39.55 5.25 18.14
CA MET A 1 -38.34 5.10 18.97
C MET A 1 -37.44 4.11 18.27
N SER A 2 -36.20 4.49 17.92
CA SER A 2 -35.22 3.52 17.44
C SER A 2 -35.01 2.50 18.56
N ALA A 3 -35.21 1.22 18.28
CA ALA A 3 -34.88 0.17 19.24
C ALA A 3 -33.38 0.28 19.54
N SER A 4 -33.02 0.88 20.67
CA SER A 4 -31.68 0.70 21.22
C SER A 4 -31.48 -0.80 21.41
N ALA A 5 -30.30 -1.32 21.12
CA ALA A 5 -30.00 -2.75 21.27
C ALA A 5 -30.08 -3.15 22.75
N GLN A 6 -31.29 -3.47 23.22
CA GLN A 6 -31.53 -3.91 24.59
C GLN A 6 -31.04 -5.34 24.73
N THR A 7 -30.16 -5.59 25.71
CA THR A 7 -29.74 -6.94 26.10
C THR A 7 -30.91 -7.74 26.67
N PRO A 8 -30.84 -9.09 26.72
CA PRO A 8 -31.92 -9.90 27.32
C PRO A 8 -32.26 -9.48 28.76
N ARG A 9 -31.24 -9.06 29.51
CA ARG A 9 -31.38 -8.56 30.89
C ARG A 9 -32.13 -7.22 30.94
N GLU A 10 -31.79 -6.27 30.10
CA GLU A 10 -32.49 -4.97 30.04
C GLU A 10 -33.95 -5.15 29.62
N VAL A 11 -34.22 -6.07 28.69
CA VAL A 11 -35.61 -6.38 28.33
C VAL A 11 -36.37 -7.01 29.50
N PHE A 12 -35.72 -7.86 30.29
CA PHE A 12 -36.31 -8.43 31.50
C PHE A 12 -36.57 -7.37 32.57
N GLU A 13 -35.61 -6.49 32.83
CA GLU A 13 -35.75 -5.40 33.81
C GLU A 13 -36.82 -4.38 33.39
N HIS A 14 -36.90 -4.03 32.11
CA HIS A 14 -37.94 -3.15 31.57
C HIS A 14 -39.32 -3.81 31.54
N TRP A 15 -39.40 -5.12 31.25
CA TRP A 15 -40.66 -5.86 31.38
C TRP A 15 -41.15 -5.88 32.83
N LEU A 16 -40.25 -6.02 33.81
CA LEU A 16 -40.61 -5.93 35.22
C LEU A 16 -41.18 -4.56 35.57
N GLU A 17 -40.56 -3.47 35.10
CA GLU A 17 -41.04 -2.09 35.26
C GLU A 17 -42.51 -1.94 34.82
N GLN A 18 -42.87 -2.55 33.69
CA GLN A 18 -44.20 -2.46 33.10
C GLN A 18 -45.27 -3.29 33.84
N GLN A 19 -44.89 -4.13 34.82
CA GLN A 19 -45.86 -4.91 35.56
C GLN A 19 -46.69 -4.02 36.51
N PRO A 20 -47.98 -4.35 36.73
CA PRO A 20 -48.84 -3.59 37.64
C PRO A 20 -48.23 -3.44 39.03
N ASP A 21 -48.40 -2.29 39.69
CA ASP A 21 -47.85 -2.07 41.04
C ASP A 21 -48.40 -3.05 42.09
N THR A 22 -49.60 -3.57 41.85
CA THR A 22 -50.27 -4.58 42.66
C THR A 22 -49.74 -5.99 42.42
N ALA A 23 -48.98 -6.23 41.33
CA ALA A 23 -48.54 -7.56 40.93
C ALA A 23 -47.64 -8.20 42.00
N ARG A 24 -48.03 -9.39 42.46
CA ARG A 24 -47.31 -10.16 43.48
C ARG A 24 -46.46 -11.27 42.91
N VAL A 25 -46.94 -11.94 41.86
CA VAL A 25 -46.21 -13.02 41.18
C VAL A 25 -46.30 -12.81 39.68
N VAL A 26 -45.15 -12.74 39.02
CA VAL A 26 -45.05 -12.57 37.56
C VAL A 26 -44.26 -13.73 36.96
N LEU A 27 -44.43 -14.00 35.67
CA LEU A 27 -43.91 -15.20 35.01
C LEU A 27 -43.00 -14.82 33.85
N ALA A 28 -41.78 -15.36 33.85
CA ALA A 28 -40.85 -15.25 32.74
C ALA A 28 -40.43 -16.63 32.24
N CYS A 29 -40.48 -16.82 30.92
CA CYS A 29 -40.08 -18.02 30.20
C CYS A 29 -38.74 -17.76 29.50
N ASP A 30 -37.68 -18.43 29.97
CA ASP A 30 -36.33 -18.36 29.44
C ASP A 30 -35.95 -19.70 28.77
N THR A 31 -36.73 -20.08 27.74
CA THR A 31 -36.63 -21.41 27.09
C THR A 31 -35.30 -21.61 26.38
N ASP A 32 -34.75 -20.55 25.79
CA ASP A 32 -33.45 -20.55 25.12
C ASP A 32 -32.35 -19.95 26.00
N ARG A 33 -32.57 -19.88 27.33
CA ARG A 33 -31.58 -19.56 28.37
C ARG A 33 -30.88 -18.20 28.22
N LEU A 34 -31.52 -17.22 27.60
CA LEU A 34 -30.96 -15.88 27.40
C LEU A 34 -30.70 -15.16 28.74
N LEU A 35 -31.59 -15.31 29.73
CA LEU A 35 -31.40 -14.72 31.06
C LEU A 35 -30.40 -15.50 31.90
N SER A 36 -30.44 -16.82 31.82
CA SER A 36 -29.47 -17.69 32.49
C SER A 36 -28.05 -17.40 32.01
N ASP A 37 -27.84 -17.24 30.70
CA ASP A 37 -26.50 -17.01 30.13
C ASP A 37 -26.02 -15.59 30.38
N ALA A 38 -26.93 -14.62 30.45
CA ALA A 38 -26.64 -13.25 30.89
C ALA A 38 -26.40 -13.13 32.42
N LYS A 39 -26.44 -14.25 33.17
CA LYS A 39 -26.33 -14.30 34.64
C LYS A 39 -27.36 -13.44 35.38
N ALA A 40 -28.45 -13.08 34.71
CA ALA A 40 -29.53 -12.30 35.31
C ALA A 40 -30.28 -13.10 36.39
N LEU A 41 -30.18 -14.43 36.34
CA LEU A 41 -30.81 -15.37 37.27
C LEU A 41 -29.86 -15.88 38.38
N ASP A 42 -28.62 -15.37 38.48
CA ASP A 42 -27.66 -15.80 39.50
C ASP A 42 -27.90 -15.13 40.87
N LEU A 43 -28.60 -14.00 40.87
CA LEU A 43 -28.96 -13.26 42.08
C LEU A 43 -30.30 -13.76 42.64
N PRO A 44 -30.50 -13.71 43.97
CA PRO A 44 -31.78 -14.08 44.59
C PRO A 44 -32.86 -13.00 44.39
N GLU A 45 -32.49 -11.79 43.99
CA GLU A 45 -33.39 -10.67 43.71
C GLU A 45 -32.88 -9.80 42.56
N VAL A 46 -33.81 -9.16 41.84
CA VAL A 46 -33.56 -8.17 40.79
C VAL A 46 -34.35 -6.91 41.14
N THR A 47 -33.76 -5.74 40.90
CA THR A 47 -34.43 -4.44 41.10
C THR A 47 -34.78 -3.89 39.73
N ASP A 48 -36.04 -3.56 39.50
CA ASP A 48 -36.47 -2.95 38.24
C ASP A 48 -36.06 -1.45 38.16
N PRO A 49 -36.12 -0.82 36.98
CA PRO A 49 -35.79 0.61 36.82
C PRO A 49 -36.59 1.57 37.72
N ALA A 50 -37.79 1.17 38.16
CA ALA A 50 -38.60 1.94 39.11
C ALA A 50 -38.19 1.74 40.58
N GLY A 51 -37.12 0.99 40.84
CA GLY A 51 -36.58 0.72 42.18
C GLY A 51 -37.33 -0.38 42.94
N ARG A 52 -38.26 -1.10 42.30
CA ARG A 52 -39.02 -2.19 42.96
C ARG A 52 -38.18 -3.46 42.98
N LYS A 53 -38.09 -4.07 44.16
CA LYS A 53 -37.38 -5.34 44.35
C LYS A 53 -38.28 -6.53 44.02
N TRP A 54 -37.75 -7.45 43.22
CA TRP A 54 -38.38 -8.67 42.76
C TRP A 54 -37.53 -9.89 43.16
N HIS A 55 -38.11 -10.81 43.93
CA HIS A 55 -37.42 -12.04 44.35
C HIS A 55 -37.54 -13.13 43.30
N LEU A 56 -36.44 -13.79 42.96
CA LEU A 56 -36.41 -14.79 41.89
C LEU A 56 -36.70 -16.20 42.43
N ALA A 57 -37.62 -16.91 41.78
CA ALA A 57 -37.87 -18.34 41.97
C ALA A 57 -37.68 -19.05 40.62
N ILE A 58 -36.62 -19.84 40.50
CA ILE A 58 -36.16 -20.37 39.20
C ILE A 58 -36.51 -21.85 39.11
N PHE A 59 -37.27 -22.23 38.08
CA PHE A 59 -37.60 -23.62 37.79
C PHE A 59 -36.69 -24.17 36.69
N ARG A 60 -35.99 -25.28 37.00
CA ARG A 60 -35.08 -25.99 36.09
C ARG A 60 -35.42 -27.49 35.96
N GLY A 61 -36.69 -27.86 36.21
CA GLY A 61 -37.15 -29.26 36.23
C GLY A 61 -37.19 -29.93 37.60
N ASP A 62 -36.58 -29.33 38.65
CA ASP A 62 -36.71 -29.83 40.03
C ASP A 62 -37.90 -29.17 40.75
N HIS A 63 -39.00 -29.92 40.86
CA HIS A 63 -40.24 -29.43 41.47
C HIS A 63 -40.12 -29.17 42.98
N LEU A 64 -39.42 -30.02 43.73
CA LEU A 64 -39.34 -29.91 45.18
C LEU A 64 -38.50 -28.69 45.57
N ARG A 65 -37.34 -28.55 44.93
CA ARG A 65 -36.46 -27.41 45.17
C ARG A 65 -37.14 -26.09 44.78
N PHE A 66 -37.76 -26.05 43.61
CA PHE A 66 -38.48 -24.87 43.15
C PHE A 66 -39.60 -24.46 44.11
N ARG A 67 -40.43 -25.41 44.59
CA ARG A 67 -41.52 -25.08 45.52
C ARG A 67 -41.02 -24.53 46.85
N PHE A 68 -39.86 -24.99 47.33
CA PHE A 68 -39.23 -24.42 48.51
C PHE A 68 -38.78 -22.96 48.26
N ASP A 69 -38.07 -22.73 47.15
CA ASP A 69 -37.56 -21.40 46.79
C ASP A 69 -38.70 -20.40 46.47
N PHE A 70 -39.77 -20.85 45.81
CA PHE A 70 -40.97 -20.06 45.54
C PHE A 70 -41.70 -19.61 46.82
N ARG A 71 -41.88 -20.51 47.81
CA ARG A 71 -42.48 -20.13 49.11
C ARG A 71 -41.60 -19.12 49.85
N LYS A 72 -40.28 -19.23 49.72
CA LYS A 72 -39.32 -18.30 50.34
C LYS A 72 -39.37 -16.93 49.67
N ALA A 73 -39.44 -16.88 48.34
CA ALA A 73 -39.52 -15.64 47.56
C ALA A 73 -40.84 -14.89 47.83
N THR A 74 -41.98 -15.59 47.79
CA THR A 74 -43.31 -14.99 48.00
C THR A 74 -43.52 -14.41 49.40
N ARG A 75 -42.89 -14.98 50.43
CA ARG A 75 -42.89 -14.39 51.79
C ARG A 75 -42.16 -13.06 51.89
N LYS A 76 -41.20 -12.81 50.99
CA LYS A 76 -40.39 -11.58 50.99
C LYS A 76 -41.02 -10.46 50.15
N GLY A 77 -42.02 -10.77 49.32
CA GLY A 77 -42.77 -9.77 48.56
C GLY A 77 -42.98 -10.18 47.10
N ARG A 78 -42.77 -9.23 46.19
CA ARG A 78 -42.94 -9.43 44.75
C ARG A 78 -42.01 -10.53 44.25
N THR A 79 -42.53 -11.47 43.49
CA THR A 79 -41.81 -12.67 43.06
C THR A 79 -41.87 -12.85 41.55
N VAL A 80 -40.75 -13.21 40.94
CA VAL A 80 -40.69 -13.66 39.54
C VAL A 80 -40.50 -15.15 39.53
N VAL A 81 -41.39 -15.86 38.85
CA VAL A 81 -41.19 -17.26 38.49
C VAL A 81 -40.48 -17.29 37.14
N ALA A 82 -39.24 -17.78 37.12
CA ALA A 82 -38.46 -17.94 35.88
C ALA A 82 -38.43 -19.42 35.47
N LEU A 83 -39.08 -19.77 34.36
CA LEU A 83 -39.04 -21.11 33.77
C LEU A 83 -37.84 -21.18 32.82
N VAL A 84 -36.81 -21.95 33.15
CA VAL A 84 -35.57 -22.01 32.37
C VAL A 84 -35.50 -23.31 31.58
N GLY A 85 -35.20 -23.22 30.29
CA GLY A 85 -35.03 -24.37 29.42
C GLY A 85 -33.86 -25.29 29.79
N SER A 86 -33.90 -26.52 29.28
CA SER A 86 -32.83 -27.51 29.46
C SER A 86 -31.51 -27.04 28.83
N THR A 87 -30.39 -27.55 29.33
CA THR A 87 -29.07 -27.42 28.66
C THR A 87 -28.99 -28.29 27.39
N GLN A 88 -29.85 -29.31 27.26
CA GLN A 88 -29.89 -30.17 26.09
C GLN A 88 -30.77 -29.56 25.00
N PRO A 89 -30.29 -29.49 23.74
CA PRO A 89 -31.12 -29.12 22.61
C PRO A 89 -32.37 -30.01 22.56
N ASP A 90 -33.55 -29.40 22.38
CA ASP A 90 -34.87 -30.06 22.22
C ASP A 90 -35.49 -30.74 23.44
N ALA A 91 -34.80 -30.75 24.60
CA ALA A 91 -35.38 -31.24 25.84
C ALA A 91 -36.42 -30.26 26.40
N ARG A 92 -37.67 -30.71 26.49
CA ARG A 92 -38.79 -29.94 27.06
C ARG A 92 -38.77 -30.01 28.58
N VAL A 93 -39.05 -28.88 29.23
CA VAL A 93 -39.24 -28.81 30.67
C VAL A 93 -40.73 -29.04 30.97
N ASP A 94 -41.05 -30.11 31.69
CA ASP A 94 -42.43 -30.39 32.09
C ASP A 94 -42.86 -29.47 33.25
N VAL A 95 -43.87 -28.64 32.98
CA VAL A 95 -44.46 -27.69 33.93
C VAL A 95 -45.86 -28.11 34.40
N SER A 96 -46.33 -29.30 34.02
CA SER A 96 -47.67 -29.80 34.33
C SER A 96 -47.98 -29.79 35.84
N LEU A 97 -46.98 -30.11 36.67
CA LEU A 97 -47.08 -30.13 38.13
C LEU A 97 -46.95 -28.76 38.81
N LEU A 98 -46.89 -27.67 38.04
CA LEU A 98 -46.80 -26.29 38.54
C LEU A 98 -48.08 -25.48 38.28
N SER A 99 -49.17 -26.10 37.84
CA SER A 99 -50.42 -25.41 37.50
C SER A 99 -50.96 -24.51 38.62
N ASP A 100 -50.85 -24.93 39.89
CA ASP A 100 -51.23 -24.16 41.07
C ASP A 100 -50.34 -22.92 41.31
N VAL A 101 -49.08 -22.97 40.88
CA VAL A 101 -48.13 -21.85 40.95
C VAL A 101 -48.33 -20.90 39.76
N LEU A 102 -48.49 -21.44 38.55
CA LEU A 102 -48.74 -20.67 37.34
C LEU A 102 -50.10 -19.94 37.40
N ALA A 103 -51.11 -20.52 38.05
CA ALA A 103 -52.41 -19.87 38.25
C ALA A 103 -52.35 -18.62 39.14
N ARG A 104 -51.24 -18.39 39.88
CA ARG A 104 -51.02 -17.19 40.71
C ARG A 104 -50.34 -16.06 39.94
N HIS A 105 -49.97 -16.29 38.68
CA HIS A 105 -49.37 -15.27 37.84
C HIS A 105 -50.35 -14.11 37.61
N GLU A 106 -49.85 -12.89 37.80
CA GLU A 106 -50.53 -11.63 37.56
C GLU A 106 -49.76 -10.86 36.49
N GLY A 107 -50.46 -10.20 35.55
CA GLY A 107 -49.83 -9.44 34.47
C GLY A 107 -49.69 -10.21 33.16
N THR A 108 -48.73 -9.81 32.33
CA THR A 108 -48.44 -10.45 31.03
C THR A 108 -47.15 -11.26 31.14
N PRO A 109 -47.14 -12.56 30.80
CA PRO A 109 -45.92 -13.35 30.93
C PRO A 109 -44.87 -12.87 29.93
N LEU A 110 -43.61 -12.90 30.36
CA LEU A 110 -42.48 -12.63 29.47
C LEU A 110 -42.08 -13.90 28.75
N ASP A 111 -42.16 -13.89 27.42
CA ASP A 111 -41.52 -14.90 26.58
C ASP A 111 -40.15 -14.36 26.10
N LEU A 112 -39.08 -15.02 26.53
CA LEU A 112 -37.70 -14.79 26.11
C LEU A 112 -37.13 -15.99 25.34
N SER A 113 -37.98 -16.74 24.64
CA SER A 113 -37.51 -17.57 23.52
C SER A 113 -36.74 -16.73 22.52
N LEU A 114 -35.76 -17.35 21.86
CA LEU A 114 -34.89 -16.66 20.90
C LEU A 114 -35.72 -16.03 19.77
N ALA A 115 -36.75 -16.71 19.28
CA ALA A 115 -37.68 -16.19 18.28
C ALA A 115 -38.40 -14.92 18.74
N ARG A 116 -38.96 -14.91 19.96
CA ARG A 116 -39.65 -13.73 20.51
C ARG A 116 -38.71 -12.59 20.82
N TYR A 117 -37.51 -12.90 21.33
CA TYR A 117 -36.49 -11.91 21.61
C TYR A 117 -36.04 -11.22 20.32
N LEU A 118 -35.69 -11.99 19.28
CA LEU A 118 -35.31 -11.44 17.97
C LEU A 118 -36.47 -10.72 17.27
N GLY A 119 -37.70 -11.20 17.47
CA GLY A 119 -38.93 -10.53 17.00
C GLY A 119 -39.10 -9.11 17.53
N ARG A 120 -38.44 -8.70 18.63
CA ARG A 120 -38.46 -7.29 19.07
C ARG A 120 -37.68 -6.36 18.15
N PHE A 121 -36.63 -6.87 17.52
CA PHE A 121 -35.82 -6.14 16.54
C PHE A 121 -36.35 -6.33 15.11
N CYS A 122 -36.96 -7.49 14.86
CA CYS A 122 -37.48 -7.90 13.57
C CYS A 122 -38.98 -8.29 13.67
N PRO A 123 -39.89 -7.35 14.00
CA PRO A 123 -41.28 -7.66 14.37
C PRO A 123 -42.17 -8.18 13.26
N GLN A 124 -41.66 -8.27 12.02
CA GLN A 124 -42.39 -8.69 10.83
C GLN A 124 -41.96 -10.07 10.32
N ILE A 125 -41.15 -10.79 11.08
CA ILE A 125 -40.59 -12.09 10.68
C ILE A 125 -41.03 -13.17 11.67
N ASN A 126 -41.67 -14.22 11.15
CA ASN A 126 -41.86 -15.47 11.89
C ASN A 126 -40.59 -16.30 11.73
N PHE A 127 -39.83 -16.40 12.82
CA PHE A 127 -38.58 -17.13 12.78
C PHE A 127 -38.78 -18.63 13.08
N PRO A 128 -38.08 -19.53 12.35
CA PRO A 128 -38.11 -20.95 12.64
C PRO A 128 -37.23 -21.29 13.86
N ASP A 129 -37.79 -22.00 14.85
CA ASP A 129 -37.10 -22.28 16.12
C ASP A 129 -35.78 -23.04 15.93
N GLN A 130 -35.76 -24.10 15.12
CA GLN A 130 -34.59 -24.97 14.98
C GLN A 130 -33.40 -24.27 14.28
N PRO A 131 -33.57 -23.61 13.12
CA PRO A 131 -32.49 -22.82 12.52
C PRO A 131 -32.03 -21.65 13.39
N LEU A 132 -32.93 -21.00 14.13
CA LEU A 132 -32.53 -19.93 15.05
C LEU A 132 -31.60 -20.44 16.15
N ARG A 133 -31.95 -21.55 16.80
CA ARG A 133 -31.11 -22.16 17.84
C ARG A 133 -29.75 -22.58 17.28
N HIS A 134 -29.71 -23.07 16.04
CA HIS A 134 -28.46 -23.45 15.38
C HIS A 134 -27.48 -22.27 15.25
N TYR A 135 -27.98 -21.06 14.96
CA TYR A 135 -27.14 -19.85 14.81
C TYR A 135 -27.21 -18.89 16.02
N ARG A 136 -27.70 -19.35 17.18
CA ARG A 136 -27.98 -18.53 18.36
C ARG A 136 -26.83 -17.57 18.71
N GLU A 137 -25.64 -18.10 18.91
CA GLU A 137 -24.48 -17.31 19.34
C GLU A 137 -24.10 -16.23 18.31
N LEU A 138 -24.15 -16.58 17.02
CA LEU A 138 -23.81 -15.65 15.94
C LEU A 138 -24.86 -14.54 15.79
N LEU A 139 -26.14 -14.84 16.01
CA LEU A 139 -27.23 -13.86 15.98
C LEU A 139 -27.16 -12.89 17.16
N LEU A 140 -26.93 -13.42 18.37
CA LEU A 140 -26.83 -12.61 19.58
C LEU A 140 -25.60 -11.69 19.57
N ALA A 141 -24.53 -12.08 18.89
CA ALA A 141 -23.32 -11.27 18.76
C ALA A 141 -23.51 -9.98 17.91
N ARG A 142 -24.57 -9.89 17.08
CA ARG A 142 -24.80 -8.80 16.11
C ARG A 142 -26.22 -8.23 16.15
N ILE A 143 -26.83 -8.18 17.34
CA ILE A 143 -28.20 -7.66 17.54
C ILE A 143 -28.42 -6.28 16.89
N PRO A 144 -27.53 -5.28 17.02
CA PRO A 144 -27.74 -3.96 16.41
C PRO A 144 -27.90 -4.02 14.89
N GLU A 145 -27.19 -4.93 14.22
CA GLU A 145 -27.14 -5.03 12.76
C GLU A 145 -28.29 -5.89 12.18
N LEU A 146 -28.95 -6.73 13.00
CA LEU A 146 -30.02 -7.63 12.55
C LEU A 146 -31.17 -6.91 11.85
N THR A 147 -31.56 -5.73 12.33
CA THR A 147 -32.67 -4.97 11.73
C THR A 147 -32.34 -4.55 10.29
N GLY A 148 -31.09 -4.15 10.04
CA GLY A 148 -30.62 -3.79 8.70
C GLY A 148 -30.55 -5.00 7.78
N ALA A 149 -30.02 -6.12 8.28
CA ALA A 149 -29.95 -7.38 7.55
C ALA A 149 -31.34 -7.91 7.17
N ALA A 150 -32.30 -7.89 8.11
CA ALA A 150 -33.67 -8.31 7.88
C ALA A 150 -34.38 -7.48 6.81
N LYS A 151 -34.16 -6.16 6.79
CA LYS A 151 -34.72 -5.28 5.74
C LYS A 151 -34.25 -5.68 4.34
N LYS A 152 -32.99 -6.07 4.18
CA LYS A 152 -32.45 -6.52 2.88
C LYS A 152 -33.12 -7.81 2.41
N LEU A 153 -33.35 -8.77 3.31
CA LEU A 153 -34.06 -10.03 3.02
C LEU A 153 -35.54 -9.77 2.66
N ILE A 154 -36.21 -8.89 3.42
CA ILE A 154 -37.61 -8.52 3.17
C ILE A 154 -37.77 -7.79 1.83
N ALA A 155 -36.81 -6.95 1.45
CA ALA A 155 -36.87 -6.24 0.17
C ALA A 155 -36.92 -7.18 -1.04
N ARG A 156 -36.31 -8.36 -0.94
CA ARG A 156 -36.25 -9.34 -2.03
C ARG A 156 -37.43 -10.31 -2.05
N TRP A 157 -37.79 -10.90 -0.91
CA TRP A 157 -38.84 -11.94 -0.85
C TRP A 157 -40.15 -11.46 -0.23
N GLY A 158 -40.28 -10.16 0.01
CA GLY A 158 -41.42 -9.60 0.74
C GLY A 158 -41.41 -10.01 2.21
N ARG A 159 -42.59 -10.05 2.83
CA ARG A 159 -42.77 -10.57 4.18
C ARG A 159 -43.23 -12.03 4.08
N PRO A 160 -42.31 -13.00 3.99
CA PRO A 160 -42.72 -14.40 3.93
C PRO A 160 -43.36 -14.81 5.27
N ASP A 161 -44.36 -15.69 5.18
CA ASP A 161 -45.05 -16.23 6.35
C ASP A 161 -44.13 -17.07 7.24
N ASP A 162 -43.08 -17.69 6.66
CA ASP A 162 -42.05 -18.47 7.36
C ASP A 162 -40.68 -18.35 6.69
N TRP A 163 -39.60 -18.28 7.49
CA TRP A 163 -38.22 -18.38 7.01
C TRP A 163 -37.71 -19.82 7.13
N GLY A 164 -36.89 -20.25 6.16
CA GLY A 164 -36.15 -21.50 6.23
C GLY A 164 -34.72 -21.32 6.77
N ARG A 165 -33.99 -22.43 6.89
CA ARG A 165 -32.56 -22.43 7.27
C ARG A 165 -31.69 -21.50 6.41
N PRO A 166 -31.78 -21.46 5.07
CA PRO A 166 -30.92 -20.59 4.28
C PRO A 166 -31.22 -19.10 4.50
N GLN A 167 -32.47 -18.71 4.78
CA GLN A 167 -32.82 -17.32 5.09
C GLN A 167 -32.24 -16.90 6.45
N VAL A 168 -32.28 -17.77 7.47
CA VAL A 168 -31.67 -17.47 8.77
C VAL A 168 -30.15 -17.40 8.64
N ALA A 169 -29.53 -18.31 7.89
CA ALA A 169 -28.09 -18.25 7.61
C ALA A 169 -27.70 -16.95 6.87
N ALA A 170 -28.51 -16.53 5.89
CA ALA A 170 -28.31 -15.27 5.18
C ALA A 170 -28.44 -14.05 6.11
N LEU A 171 -29.38 -14.07 7.05
CA LEU A 171 -29.51 -13.03 8.07
C LEU A 171 -28.23 -12.91 8.90
N VAL A 172 -27.67 -14.04 9.34
CA VAL A 172 -26.40 -14.06 10.10
C VAL A 172 -25.28 -13.43 9.27
N LEU A 173 -25.11 -13.87 8.03
CA LEU A 173 -24.03 -13.38 7.16
C LEU A 173 -24.16 -11.86 6.90
N LEU A 174 -25.37 -11.37 6.63
CA LEU A 174 -25.61 -9.93 6.42
C LEU A 174 -25.46 -9.09 7.69
N ALA A 175 -25.73 -9.65 8.86
CA ALA A 175 -25.57 -8.94 10.13
C ALA A 175 -24.09 -8.78 10.51
N HIS A 176 -23.26 -9.79 10.21
CA HIS A 176 -21.81 -9.71 10.42
C HIS A 176 -21.07 -8.96 9.30
N ALA A 177 -21.65 -8.87 8.10
CA ALA A 177 -21.12 -8.14 6.97
C ALA A 177 -22.16 -7.15 6.40
N PRO A 178 -22.48 -6.06 7.12
CA PRO A 178 -23.56 -5.14 6.74
C PRO A 178 -23.30 -4.36 5.43
N GLY A 179 -22.07 -4.37 4.92
CA GLY A 179 -21.73 -3.80 3.61
C GLY A 179 -22.22 -4.63 2.42
N LEU A 180 -22.52 -5.92 2.60
CA LEU A 180 -22.94 -6.81 1.52
C LEU A 180 -24.38 -6.56 1.08
N ALA A 181 -24.65 -6.58 -0.23
CA ALA A 181 -26.01 -6.70 -0.74
C ALA A 181 -26.52 -8.15 -0.62
N LEU A 182 -27.82 -8.36 -0.71
CA LEU A 182 -28.36 -9.73 -0.72
C LEU A 182 -27.96 -10.48 -1.99
N ASP A 183 -27.87 -9.78 -3.14
CA ASP A 183 -27.44 -10.37 -4.42
C ASP A 183 -25.95 -10.77 -4.39
N ASP A 184 -25.15 -10.13 -3.53
CA ASP A 184 -23.79 -10.58 -3.27
C ASP A 184 -23.76 -11.94 -2.59
N LEU A 185 -24.80 -12.29 -1.83
CA LEU A 185 -24.84 -13.45 -0.96
C LEU A 185 -25.68 -14.59 -1.55
N TRP A 186 -26.84 -14.30 -2.14
CA TRP A 186 -27.77 -15.34 -2.56
C TRP A 186 -27.40 -15.94 -3.93
N PRO A 187 -27.28 -17.28 -4.04
CA PRO A 187 -26.94 -17.92 -5.31
C PRO A 187 -28.18 -18.00 -6.20
N ASP A 188 -28.32 -17.04 -7.13
CA ASP A 188 -29.42 -16.99 -8.11
C ASP A 188 -29.17 -17.84 -9.37
N GLY A 189 -28.06 -18.57 -9.44
CA GLY A 189 -27.70 -19.36 -10.61
C GLY A 189 -28.55 -20.62 -10.77
N ASP A 190 -29.12 -20.80 -11.95
CA ASP A 190 -29.92 -21.99 -12.29
C ASP A 190 -29.04 -23.19 -12.71
N SER A 191 -27.77 -22.93 -13.04
CA SER A 191 -26.80 -23.95 -13.40
C SER A 191 -25.85 -24.32 -12.25
N PRO A 192 -25.39 -25.58 -12.15
CA PRO A 192 -24.38 -25.98 -11.17
C PRO A 192 -23.11 -25.13 -11.24
N GLU A 193 -22.67 -24.73 -12.43
CA GLU A 193 -21.48 -23.90 -12.61
C GLU A 193 -21.65 -22.51 -11.97
N GLU A 194 -22.80 -21.85 -12.18
CA GLU A 194 -23.07 -20.53 -11.59
C GLU A 194 -23.16 -20.61 -10.07
N PHE A 195 -23.86 -21.63 -9.56
CA PHE A 195 -23.99 -21.83 -8.13
C PHE A 195 -22.64 -22.09 -7.47
N ILE A 196 -21.82 -22.98 -8.04
CA ILE A 196 -20.50 -23.29 -7.50
C ILE A 196 -19.57 -22.08 -7.60
N ALA A 197 -19.55 -21.35 -8.72
CA ALA A 197 -18.74 -20.13 -8.86
C ALA A 197 -19.12 -19.10 -7.79
N HIS A 198 -20.42 -18.88 -7.56
CA HIS A 198 -20.89 -17.97 -6.53
C HIS A 198 -20.48 -18.43 -5.13
N GLY A 199 -20.65 -19.70 -4.80
CA GLY A 199 -20.24 -20.25 -3.50
C GLY A 199 -18.74 -20.19 -3.27
N VAL A 200 -17.92 -20.48 -4.29
CA VAL A 200 -16.46 -20.33 -4.25
C VAL A 200 -16.09 -18.87 -4.00
N ARG A 201 -16.75 -17.91 -4.65
CA ARG A 201 -16.53 -16.48 -4.42
C ARG A 201 -16.84 -16.07 -2.98
N LEU A 202 -17.92 -16.59 -2.38
CA LEU A 202 -18.22 -16.33 -0.97
C LEU A 202 -17.17 -16.90 -0.02
N LEU A 203 -16.62 -18.08 -0.32
CA LEU A 203 -15.62 -18.74 0.52
C LEU A 203 -14.22 -18.14 0.38
N LEU A 204 -13.83 -17.73 -0.82
CA LEU A 204 -12.46 -17.35 -1.17
C LEU A 204 -12.27 -15.84 -1.38
N ALA A 205 -13.27 -15.16 -1.94
CA ALA A 205 -13.14 -13.78 -2.44
C ALA A 205 -13.92 -12.73 -1.63
N ARG A 206 -14.39 -13.09 -0.43
CA ARG A 206 -15.07 -12.20 0.51
C ARG A 206 -14.34 -12.21 1.87
N PRO A 207 -13.32 -11.35 2.07
CA PRO A 207 -12.56 -11.27 3.31
C PRO A 207 -13.42 -11.09 4.56
N GLU A 208 -14.50 -10.31 4.44
CA GLU A 208 -15.50 -10.06 5.49
C GLU A 208 -16.21 -11.33 5.99
N LEU A 209 -16.23 -12.41 5.19
CA LEU A 209 -16.84 -13.69 5.55
C LEU A 209 -15.83 -14.73 6.05
N LYS A 210 -14.54 -14.39 6.15
CA LYS A 210 -13.46 -15.33 6.50
C LYS A 210 -13.69 -16.06 7.82
N THR A 211 -14.22 -15.37 8.83
CA THR A 211 -14.52 -15.96 10.17
C THR A 211 -15.85 -16.74 10.20
N LEU A 212 -16.64 -16.67 9.14
CA LEU A 212 -17.98 -17.28 9.02
C LEU A 212 -18.04 -18.37 7.94
N ARG A 213 -16.88 -18.92 7.54
CA ARG A 213 -16.78 -19.95 6.48
C ARG A 213 -17.72 -21.13 6.72
N ASP A 214 -17.90 -21.58 7.96
CA ASP A 214 -18.81 -22.70 8.25
C ASP A 214 -20.29 -22.31 8.08
N THR A 215 -20.66 -21.08 8.45
CA THR A 215 -21.99 -20.54 8.17
C THR A 215 -22.20 -20.39 6.66
N VAL A 216 -21.19 -19.95 5.90
CA VAL A 216 -21.27 -19.89 4.42
C VAL A 216 -21.47 -21.27 3.82
N ARG A 217 -20.73 -22.30 4.28
CA ARG A 217 -20.91 -23.68 3.81
C ARG A 217 -22.31 -24.22 4.10
N ASP A 218 -22.81 -23.98 5.30
CA ASP A 218 -24.14 -24.43 5.70
C ASP A 218 -25.26 -23.70 4.94
N PHE A 219 -25.07 -22.39 4.72
CA PHE A 219 -25.92 -21.58 3.85
C PHE A 219 -25.96 -22.14 2.43
N LEU A 220 -24.81 -22.37 1.80
CA LEU A 220 -24.72 -22.90 0.43
C LEU A 220 -25.34 -24.30 0.32
N ARG A 221 -25.14 -25.16 1.32
CA ARG A 221 -25.76 -26.49 1.35
C ARG A 221 -27.28 -26.41 1.46
N SER A 222 -27.79 -25.48 2.27
CA SER A 222 -29.22 -25.33 2.52
C SER A 222 -29.94 -24.59 1.38
N ALA A 223 -29.23 -23.75 0.63
CA ALA A 223 -29.76 -23.01 -0.52
C ALA A 223 -29.64 -23.78 -1.85
N ALA A 224 -28.96 -24.92 -1.87
CA ALA A 224 -28.68 -25.67 -3.09
C ALA A 224 -29.95 -26.28 -3.71
N LEU A 225 -30.14 -26.04 -5.00
CA LEU A 225 -31.18 -26.71 -5.80
C LEU A 225 -30.85 -28.20 -5.98
N PRO A 226 -31.85 -29.07 -6.24
CA PRO A 226 -31.62 -30.50 -6.47
C PRO A 226 -30.60 -30.82 -7.57
N THR A 227 -30.52 -29.97 -8.60
CA THR A 227 -29.55 -30.05 -9.70
C THR A 227 -28.10 -29.79 -9.26
N VAL A 228 -27.91 -29.03 -8.18
CA VAL A 228 -26.60 -28.65 -7.64
C VAL A 228 -26.12 -29.64 -6.57
N ALA A 229 -27.03 -30.35 -5.90
CA ALA A 229 -26.72 -31.26 -4.80
C ALA A 229 -25.53 -32.23 -5.05
N PRO A 230 -25.36 -32.85 -6.25
CA PRO A 230 -24.21 -33.71 -6.54
C PRO A 230 -22.84 -33.00 -6.50
N HIS A 231 -22.85 -31.67 -6.69
CA HIS A 231 -21.66 -30.82 -6.79
C HIS A 231 -21.27 -30.16 -5.45
N LEU A 232 -22.00 -30.40 -4.36
CA LEU A 232 -21.71 -29.79 -3.05
C LEU A 232 -20.37 -30.22 -2.41
N HIS A 233 -19.71 -31.24 -2.98
CA HIS A 233 -18.37 -31.65 -2.58
C HIS A 233 -17.33 -30.51 -2.72
N TRP A 234 -17.53 -29.58 -3.66
CA TRP A 234 -16.67 -28.40 -3.82
C TRP A 234 -16.55 -27.55 -2.54
N PHE A 235 -17.60 -27.49 -1.72
CA PHE A 235 -17.62 -26.69 -0.49
C PHE A 235 -17.10 -27.45 0.74
N GLN A 236 -16.82 -28.75 0.60
CA GLN A 236 -16.27 -29.58 1.67
C GLN A 236 -14.74 -29.52 1.70
N LEU A 237 -14.12 -29.09 0.61
CA LEU A 237 -12.67 -28.93 0.50
C LEU A 237 -12.17 -27.85 1.48
N PRO A 238 -10.96 -28.01 2.04
CA PRO A 238 -10.32 -26.92 2.76
C PRO A 238 -10.08 -25.74 1.82
N VAL A 239 -10.25 -24.53 2.34
CA VAL A 239 -10.30 -23.29 1.53
C VAL A 239 -9.00 -23.08 0.77
N GLU A 240 -7.88 -23.30 1.44
CA GLU A 240 -6.54 -23.10 0.90
C GLU A 240 -6.24 -24.13 -0.21
N GLU A 241 -6.72 -25.37 -0.07
CA GLU A 241 -6.57 -26.42 -1.10
C GLU A 241 -7.47 -26.18 -2.30
N LEU A 242 -8.71 -25.74 -2.07
CA LEU A 242 -9.65 -25.38 -3.14
C LEU A 242 -9.10 -24.23 -3.98
N ALA A 243 -8.61 -23.17 -3.32
CA ALA A 243 -7.99 -22.04 -3.98
C ALA A 243 -6.77 -22.48 -4.81
N ALA A 244 -5.89 -23.30 -4.21
CA ALA A 244 -4.73 -23.83 -4.91
C ALA A 244 -5.10 -24.72 -6.09
N TYR A 245 -6.13 -25.58 -5.96
CA TYR A 245 -6.59 -26.41 -7.05
C TYR A 245 -7.04 -25.58 -8.26
N LEU A 246 -7.82 -24.51 -8.04
CA LEU A 246 -8.25 -23.61 -9.13
C LEU A 246 -7.06 -22.94 -9.82
N VAL A 247 -6.09 -22.45 -9.03
CA VAL A 247 -4.85 -21.83 -9.53
C VAL A 247 -3.99 -22.83 -10.32
N LEU A 248 -3.80 -24.04 -9.79
CA LEU A 248 -3.06 -25.11 -10.45
C LEU A 248 -3.77 -25.57 -11.73
N ARG A 249 -5.10 -25.57 -11.76
CA ARG A 249 -5.87 -25.88 -12.96
C ARG A 249 -5.72 -24.80 -14.03
N GLU A 250 -5.65 -23.52 -13.66
CA GLU A 250 -5.31 -22.46 -14.60
C GLU A 250 -3.93 -22.70 -15.23
N PHE A 251 -2.91 -22.94 -14.39
CA PHE A 251 -1.56 -23.25 -14.86
C PHE A 251 -1.55 -24.46 -15.80
N ALA A 252 -2.21 -25.55 -15.44
CA ALA A 252 -2.28 -26.75 -16.26
C ALA A 252 -2.96 -26.51 -17.61
N ALA A 253 -3.97 -25.62 -17.67
CA ALA A 253 -4.61 -25.24 -18.91
C ALA A 253 -3.69 -24.40 -19.81
N GLN A 254 -2.88 -23.50 -19.23
CA GLN A 254 -1.90 -22.69 -19.96
C GLN A 254 -0.80 -23.52 -20.60
N HIS A 255 -0.44 -24.63 -19.97
CA HIS A 255 0.60 -25.55 -20.43
C HIS A 255 0.04 -26.80 -21.12
N GLU A 256 -1.25 -26.81 -21.47
CA GLU A 256 -1.92 -27.90 -22.21
C GLU A 256 -1.69 -29.30 -21.60
N LEU A 257 -1.63 -29.40 -20.28
CA LEU A 257 -1.40 -30.68 -19.60
C LEU A 257 -2.56 -31.66 -19.86
N GLN A 258 -2.24 -32.90 -20.19
CA GLN A 258 -3.23 -33.96 -20.39
C GLN A 258 -3.71 -34.53 -19.04
N ASN A 259 -5.02 -34.64 -18.84
CA ASN A 259 -5.60 -35.07 -17.55
C ASN A 259 -5.05 -34.28 -16.34
N PRO A 260 -5.21 -32.94 -16.30
CA PRO A 260 -4.58 -32.07 -15.30
C PRO A 260 -4.71 -32.53 -13.86
N THR A 261 -5.93 -32.86 -13.41
CA THR A 261 -6.16 -33.29 -12.03
C THR A 261 -5.40 -34.57 -11.68
N ALA A 262 -5.32 -35.53 -12.60
CA ALA A 262 -4.58 -36.77 -12.36
C ALA A 262 -3.07 -36.53 -12.29
N GLN A 263 -2.53 -35.67 -13.16
CA GLN A 263 -1.11 -35.32 -13.11
C GLN A 263 -0.75 -34.57 -11.81
N LEU A 264 -1.54 -33.55 -11.44
CA LEU A 264 -1.36 -32.78 -10.21
C LEU A 264 -1.45 -33.67 -8.96
N ALA A 265 -2.38 -34.62 -8.93
CA ALA A 265 -2.46 -35.61 -7.85
C ALA A 265 -1.25 -36.56 -7.85
N GLY A 266 -0.80 -37.01 -9.03
CA GLY A 266 0.32 -37.95 -9.19
C GLY A 266 1.66 -37.42 -8.66
N ILE A 267 1.90 -36.11 -8.73
CA ILE A 267 3.08 -35.46 -8.13
C ILE A 267 2.87 -35.04 -6.66
N GLY A 268 1.70 -35.33 -6.10
CA GLY A 268 1.34 -35.04 -4.72
C GLY A 268 1.11 -33.56 -4.44
N LEU A 269 0.56 -32.81 -5.41
CA LEU A 269 0.09 -31.43 -5.20
C LEU A 269 -1.33 -31.35 -4.68
N LEU A 270 -2.08 -32.45 -4.77
CA LEU A 270 -3.45 -32.54 -4.29
C LEU A 270 -3.49 -33.59 -3.17
N SER A 271 -4.26 -33.32 -2.11
CA SER A 271 -4.39 -34.28 -0.99
C SER A 271 -4.98 -35.60 -1.46
N ALA A 272 -4.40 -36.72 -1.00
CA ALA A 272 -4.85 -38.07 -1.31
C ALA A 272 -6.17 -38.44 -0.63
N ASP A 273 -6.57 -37.70 0.41
CA ASP A 273 -7.80 -37.94 1.17
C ASP A 273 -9.07 -37.46 0.45
N GLN A 274 -8.91 -36.80 -0.71
CA GLN A 274 -9.99 -36.18 -1.47
C GLN A 274 -10.07 -36.78 -2.88
N ASP A 275 -11.30 -37.02 -3.35
CA ASP A 275 -11.55 -37.45 -4.72
C ASP A 275 -11.67 -36.25 -5.67
N TRP A 276 -10.51 -35.74 -6.09
CA TRP A 276 -10.42 -34.58 -6.98
C TRP A 276 -10.98 -34.82 -8.39
N SER A 277 -11.14 -36.09 -8.80
CA SER A 277 -11.69 -36.43 -10.12
C SER A 277 -13.10 -35.87 -10.32
N ARG A 278 -13.86 -35.73 -9.23
CA ARG A 278 -15.21 -35.15 -9.21
C ARG A 278 -15.24 -33.66 -9.55
N CYS A 279 -14.14 -32.95 -9.29
CA CYS A 279 -14.01 -31.52 -9.56
C CYS A 279 -13.66 -31.22 -11.03
N GLU A 280 -13.03 -32.16 -11.75
CA GLU A 280 -12.45 -31.90 -13.07
C GLU A 280 -13.47 -31.37 -14.08
N SER A 281 -14.70 -31.91 -14.07
CA SER A 281 -15.77 -31.54 -15.01
C SER A 281 -16.17 -30.05 -14.98
N LEU A 282 -16.07 -29.41 -13.82
CA LEU A 282 -16.43 -27.99 -13.65
C LEU A 282 -15.22 -27.08 -13.45
N ALA A 283 -14.02 -27.63 -13.23
CA ALA A 283 -12.85 -26.85 -12.83
C ALA A 283 -12.50 -25.72 -13.81
N TRP A 284 -12.38 -26.01 -15.12
CA TRP A 284 -12.02 -24.99 -16.10
C TRP A 284 -13.12 -23.94 -16.36
N PRO A 285 -14.41 -24.32 -16.54
CA PRO A 285 -15.50 -23.35 -16.59
C PRO A 285 -15.52 -22.40 -15.38
N LEU A 286 -15.33 -22.94 -14.17
CA LEU A 286 -15.27 -22.13 -12.94
C LEU A 286 -14.11 -21.14 -12.95
N VAL A 287 -12.91 -21.56 -13.34
CA VAL A 287 -11.74 -20.66 -13.45
C VAL A 287 -12.05 -19.48 -14.38
N ARG A 288 -12.60 -19.76 -15.58
CA ARG A 288 -12.95 -18.70 -16.53
C ARG A 288 -13.96 -17.72 -15.95
N ARG A 289 -15.01 -18.22 -15.31
CA ARG A 289 -16.08 -17.39 -14.73
C ARG A 289 -15.57 -16.54 -13.56
N LEU A 290 -14.82 -17.11 -12.63
CA LEU A 290 -14.26 -16.40 -11.47
C LEU A 290 -13.32 -15.26 -11.88
N ARG A 291 -12.57 -15.44 -12.99
CA ARG A 291 -11.77 -14.37 -13.58
C ARG A 291 -12.60 -13.24 -14.16
N THR A 292 -13.63 -13.56 -14.95
CA THR A 292 -14.51 -12.54 -15.52
C THR A 292 -15.27 -11.73 -14.46
N GLN A 293 -15.47 -12.31 -13.28
CA GLN A 293 -16.13 -11.68 -12.14
C GLN A 293 -15.16 -10.91 -11.22
N GLY A 294 -13.86 -10.85 -11.54
CA GLY A 294 -12.86 -10.12 -10.75
C GLY A 294 -12.51 -10.75 -9.40
N ALA A 295 -12.89 -12.02 -9.16
CA ALA A 295 -12.62 -12.73 -7.89
C ALA A 295 -11.21 -13.34 -7.82
N TRP A 296 -10.49 -13.33 -8.94
CA TRP A 296 -9.22 -14.05 -9.09
C TRP A 296 -8.11 -13.60 -8.13
N PRO A 297 -7.87 -12.29 -7.90
CA PRO A 297 -6.80 -11.84 -6.99
C PRO A 297 -6.94 -12.42 -5.57
N GLN A 298 -8.16 -12.51 -5.06
CA GLN A 298 -8.42 -13.07 -3.72
C GLN A 298 -8.25 -14.60 -3.71
N ILE A 299 -8.56 -15.29 -4.81
CA ILE A 299 -8.32 -16.73 -4.96
C ILE A 299 -6.81 -17.01 -4.92
N GLU A 300 -6.01 -16.23 -5.65
CA GLU A 300 -4.55 -16.35 -5.63
C GLU A 300 -3.98 -16.10 -4.23
N GLN A 301 -4.50 -15.11 -3.51
CA GLN A 301 -4.12 -14.83 -2.13
C GLN A 301 -4.47 -16.00 -1.20
N ALA A 302 -5.65 -16.61 -1.36
CA ALA A 302 -6.06 -17.78 -0.58
C ALA A 302 -5.24 -19.04 -0.91
N ALA A 303 -4.73 -19.16 -2.13
CA ALA A 303 -3.89 -20.27 -2.58
C ALA A 303 -2.44 -20.18 -2.07
N ALA A 304 -1.94 -18.97 -1.80
CA ALA A 304 -0.52 -18.73 -1.49
C ALA A 304 0.05 -19.59 -0.34
N PRO A 305 -0.64 -19.78 0.81
CA PRO A 305 -0.13 -20.64 1.88
C PRO A 305 0.04 -22.11 1.47
N TYR A 306 -0.77 -22.56 0.51
CA TYR A 306 -0.72 -23.93 0.00
C TYR A 306 0.39 -24.12 -1.03
N LEU A 307 0.63 -23.12 -1.90
CA LEU A 307 1.63 -23.15 -2.96
C LEU A 307 3.03 -22.76 -2.46
N ASN A 308 3.55 -23.49 -1.47
CA ASN A 308 4.90 -23.29 -0.95
C ASN A 308 5.98 -23.67 -1.99
N PRO A 309 7.25 -23.25 -1.79
CA PRO A 309 8.32 -23.49 -2.76
C PRO A 309 8.50 -24.95 -3.17
N LYS A 310 8.37 -25.91 -2.23
CA LYS A 310 8.47 -27.36 -2.51
C LYS A 310 7.35 -27.88 -3.41
N ARG A 311 6.14 -27.30 -3.29
CA ARG A 311 5.01 -27.65 -4.15
C ARG A 311 5.14 -26.97 -5.51
N VAL A 312 5.60 -25.73 -5.56
CA VAL A 312 5.89 -25.10 -6.85
C VAL A 312 7.01 -25.87 -7.58
N GLU A 313 8.02 -26.35 -6.89
CA GLU A 313 9.05 -27.22 -7.48
C GLU A 313 8.47 -28.45 -8.18
N LYS A 314 7.59 -29.19 -7.50
CA LYS A 314 6.89 -30.33 -8.08
C LYS A 314 6.00 -29.93 -9.26
N LEU A 315 5.40 -28.75 -9.23
CA LEU A 315 4.63 -28.24 -10.37
C LEU A 315 5.54 -27.98 -11.58
N LEU A 316 6.71 -27.41 -11.32
CA LEU A 316 7.69 -27.04 -12.34
C LEU A 316 8.34 -28.25 -13.02
N SER A 317 8.45 -29.40 -12.33
CA SER A 317 8.92 -30.64 -12.97
C SER A 317 7.97 -31.14 -14.08
N LEU A 318 6.66 -30.86 -13.99
CA LEU A 318 5.70 -31.24 -15.03
C LEU A 318 5.91 -30.50 -16.35
N VAL A 319 6.51 -29.32 -16.31
CA VAL A 319 6.78 -28.49 -17.49
C VAL A 319 8.26 -28.50 -17.89
N GLY A 320 9.06 -29.41 -17.31
CA GLY A 320 10.48 -29.54 -17.63
C GLY A 320 11.35 -28.39 -17.14
N ALA A 321 10.92 -27.65 -16.11
CA ALA A 321 11.63 -26.49 -15.56
C ALA A 321 12.62 -26.86 -14.44
N GLU A 322 13.24 -28.04 -14.54
CA GLU A 322 14.21 -28.56 -13.56
C GLU A 322 15.64 -28.04 -13.80
N ALA A 323 15.93 -27.48 -14.98
CA ALA A 323 17.27 -27.04 -15.32
C ALA A 323 17.53 -25.59 -14.86
N ALA A 324 18.76 -25.33 -14.39
CA ALA A 324 19.36 -24.00 -14.21
C ALA A 324 19.53 -23.21 -15.54
N ASP A 325 18.74 -23.56 -16.57
CA ASP A 325 18.69 -22.83 -17.82
C ASP A 325 17.89 -21.54 -17.61
N VAL A 326 18.63 -20.46 -17.44
CA VAL A 326 18.14 -19.09 -17.32
C VAL A 326 17.21 -18.70 -18.47
N THR A 327 17.43 -19.19 -19.69
CA THR A 327 16.55 -18.90 -20.84
C THR A 327 15.19 -19.57 -20.68
N ALA A 328 15.18 -20.82 -20.24
CA ALA A 328 13.94 -21.57 -19.99
C ALA A 328 13.15 -20.92 -18.84
N LEU A 329 13.82 -20.57 -17.73
CA LEU A 329 13.22 -19.90 -16.58
C LEU A 329 12.66 -18.51 -16.94
N ALA A 330 13.35 -17.73 -17.76
CA ALA A 330 12.86 -16.44 -18.25
C ALA A 330 11.60 -16.58 -19.11
N LYS A 331 11.59 -17.53 -20.07
CA LYS A 331 10.40 -17.83 -20.88
C LYS A 331 9.23 -18.29 -20.03
N LEU A 332 9.48 -19.14 -19.04
CA LEU A 332 8.45 -19.62 -18.13
C LEU A 332 7.91 -18.51 -17.22
N THR A 333 8.77 -17.61 -16.75
CA THR A 333 8.35 -16.41 -15.99
C THR A 333 7.39 -15.55 -16.84
N ALA A 334 7.58 -15.49 -18.15
CA ALA A 334 6.68 -14.77 -19.04
C ALA A 334 5.36 -15.48 -19.31
N SER A 335 5.37 -16.81 -19.46
CA SER A 335 4.15 -17.58 -19.77
C SER A 335 3.24 -17.81 -18.55
N VAL A 336 3.80 -17.90 -17.34
CA VAL A 336 3.01 -18.10 -16.11
C VAL A 336 2.33 -16.80 -15.71
N THR A 337 0.99 -16.78 -15.76
CA THR A 337 0.22 -15.61 -15.31
C THR A 337 -0.16 -15.66 -13.84
N VAL A 338 -0.05 -16.83 -13.20
CA VAL A 338 -0.34 -17.05 -11.78
C VAL A 338 0.76 -16.42 -10.92
N PRO A 339 0.52 -15.32 -10.18
CA PRO A 339 1.56 -14.57 -9.49
C PRO A 339 2.35 -15.37 -8.44
N PRO A 340 1.74 -16.22 -7.58
CA PRO A 340 2.50 -17.04 -6.65
C PRO A 340 3.46 -18.03 -7.34
N VAL A 341 3.04 -18.66 -8.43
CA VAL A 341 3.89 -19.59 -9.21
C VAL A 341 4.98 -18.79 -9.93
N ARG A 342 4.59 -17.69 -10.57
CA ARG A 342 5.51 -16.78 -11.28
C ARG A 342 6.59 -16.23 -10.37
N ARG A 343 6.25 -15.81 -9.14
CA ARG A 343 7.20 -15.35 -8.12
C ARG A 343 8.26 -16.42 -7.84
N ASN A 344 7.86 -17.68 -7.71
CA ASN A 344 8.78 -18.79 -7.46
C ASN A 344 9.66 -19.13 -8.68
N VAL A 345 9.11 -19.07 -9.91
CA VAL A 345 9.93 -19.22 -11.13
C VAL A 345 10.96 -18.09 -11.22
N LEU A 346 10.55 -16.86 -10.95
CA LEU A 346 11.42 -15.70 -10.93
C LEU A 346 12.47 -15.78 -9.81
N GLN A 347 12.12 -16.31 -8.63
CA GLN A 347 13.08 -16.59 -7.56
C GLN A 347 14.18 -17.52 -8.05
N ARG A 348 13.83 -18.62 -8.73
CA ARG A 348 14.82 -19.56 -9.30
C ARG A 348 15.70 -18.90 -10.36
N LEU A 349 15.10 -18.07 -11.21
CA LEU A 349 15.84 -17.28 -12.19
C LEU A 349 16.85 -16.36 -11.52
N LEU A 350 16.42 -15.64 -10.48
CA LEU A 350 17.26 -14.74 -9.70
C LEU A 350 18.40 -15.48 -9.01
N VAL A 351 18.13 -16.61 -8.32
CA VAL A 351 19.16 -17.44 -7.70
C VAL A 351 20.17 -17.94 -8.73
N ALA A 352 19.71 -18.43 -9.88
CA ALA A 352 20.60 -18.91 -10.95
C ALA A 352 21.51 -17.79 -11.49
N VAL A 353 20.97 -16.58 -11.67
CA VAL A 353 21.72 -15.41 -12.15
C VAL A 353 22.65 -14.86 -11.06
N LEU A 354 22.25 -14.84 -9.80
CA LEU A 354 23.10 -14.42 -8.67
C LEU A 354 24.27 -15.37 -8.46
N ALA A 355 24.03 -16.68 -8.58
CA ALA A 355 25.08 -17.69 -8.52
C ALA A 355 26.03 -17.66 -9.74
N ASN A 356 25.57 -17.15 -10.89
CA ASN A 356 26.38 -16.98 -12.09
C ASN A 356 26.06 -15.66 -12.82
N PRO A 357 26.63 -14.53 -12.36
CA PRO A 357 26.38 -13.20 -12.92
C PRO A 357 26.59 -13.08 -14.44
N ALA A 358 27.43 -13.92 -15.04
CA ALA A 358 27.65 -13.95 -16.48
C ALA A 358 26.38 -14.29 -17.28
N GLN A 359 25.35 -14.86 -16.65
CA GLN A 359 24.06 -15.19 -17.28
C GLN A 359 23.05 -14.03 -17.26
N LEU A 360 23.37 -12.90 -16.62
CA LEU A 360 22.46 -11.76 -16.48
C LEU A 360 21.94 -11.23 -17.83
N GLU A 361 22.83 -11.03 -18.80
CA GLU A 361 22.46 -10.52 -20.12
C GLU A 361 21.55 -11.50 -20.86
N THR A 362 21.86 -12.80 -20.78
CA THR A 362 21.02 -13.87 -21.34
C THR A 362 19.62 -13.87 -20.71
N ALA A 363 19.53 -13.73 -19.38
CA ALA A 363 18.27 -13.65 -18.65
C ALA A 363 17.42 -12.46 -19.13
N ALA A 364 18.03 -11.29 -19.19
CA ALA A 364 17.35 -10.05 -19.54
C ALA A 364 16.88 -10.05 -20.99
N GLN A 365 17.70 -10.55 -21.92
CA GLN A 365 17.30 -10.71 -23.32
C GLN A 365 16.12 -11.69 -23.47
N ALA A 366 16.13 -12.80 -22.75
CA ALA A 366 15.04 -13.78 -22.78
C ALA A 366 13.73 -13.21 -22.21
N LEU A 367 13.79 -12.46 -21.11
CA LEU A 367 12.62 -11.78 -20.52
C LEU A 367 12.05 -10.72 -21.47
N LYS A 368 12.92 -9.90 -22.09
CA LYS A 368 12.53 -8.89 -23.07
C LYS A 368 11.87 -9.52 -24.30
N ALA A 369 12.47 -10.58 -24.84
CA ALA A 369 11.92 -11.32 -25.99
C ALA A 369 10.54 -11.95 -25.68
N ALA A 370 10.30 -12.30 -24.42
CA ALA A 370 9.04 -12.85 -23.96
C ALA A 370 7.99 -11.79 -23.57
N GLY A 371 8.23 -10.51 -23.89
CA GLY A 371 7.27 -9.42 -23.65
C GLY A 371 7.25 -8.90 -22.21
N LEU A 372 8.13 -9.39 -21.35
CA LEU A 372 8.39 -8.78 -20.05
C LEU A 372 9.53 -7.79 -20.21
N ALA A 373 9.21 -6.65 -20.82
CA ALA A 373 10.10 -5.51 -20.72
C ALA A 373 10.09 -5.05 -19.27
N PRO A 374 11.24 -5.00 -18.57
CA PRO A 374 11.30 -4.51 -17.22
C PRO A 374 11.11 -2.98 -17.24
N GLY A 375 9.85 -2.55 -17.25
CA GLY A 375 9.50 -1.16 -17.07
C GLY A 375 9.72 -0.76 -15.62
N PHE A 376 10.73 0.06 -15.37
CA PHE A 376 10.85 0.78 -14.11
C PHE A 376 9.68 1.77 -14.00
N GLY A 377 9.02 1.82 -12.83
CA GLY A 377 8.04 2.87 -12.54
C GLY A 377 6.67 2.72 -13.21
N ALA A 378 6.26 1.52 -13.64
CA ALA A 378 4.83 1.29 -13.88
C ALA A 378 4.11 1.56 -12.56
N ASN A 379 3.28 2.62 -12.52
CA ASN A 379 2.48 3.00 -11.36
C ASN A 379 1.83 1.75 -10.79
N GLU A 380 2.33 1.33 -9.63
CA GLU A 380 1.82 0.18 -8.93
C GLU A 380 0.38 0.48 -8.54
N PRO A 381 -0.59 -0.38 -8.88
CA PRO A 381 -1.93 -0.23 -8.34
C PRO A 381 -1.82 -0.30 -6.82
N PRO A 382 -2.31 0.69 -6.06
CA PRO A 382 -2.19 0.71 -4.60
C PRO A 382 -2.75 -0.56 -3.93
N ASP A 383 -3.66 -1.27 -4.62
CA ASP A 383 -4.33 -2.48 -4.15
C ASP A 383 -3.78 -3.78 -4.77
N ALA A 384 -2.60 -3.78 -5.39
CA ALA A 384 -2.01 -4.98 -5.97
C ALA A 384 -1.72 -6.06 -4.89
N PRO A 385 -1.99 -7.36 -5.14
CA PRO A 385 -1.60 -8.43 -4.22
C PRO A 385 -0.09 -8.49 -4.00
N ASP A 386 0.36 -8.90 -2.80
CA ASP A 386 1.79 -8.97 -2.45
C ASP A 386 2.63 -9.76 -3.46
N SER A 387 2.14 -10.89 -3.96
CA SER A 387 2.83 -11.70 -4.96
C SER A 387 3.05 -10.98 -6.28
N VAL A 388 2.12 -10.10 -6.69
CA VAL A 388 2.28 -9.25 -7.88
C VAL A 388 3.38 -8.21 -7.63
N ARG A 389 3.37 -7.58 -6.45
CA ARG A 389 4.41 -6.61 -6.06
C ARG A 389 5.80 -7.25 -6.02
N GLN A 390 5.90 -8.46 -5.47
CA GLN A 390 7.13 -9.23 -5.42
C GLN A 390 7.61 -9.59 -6.84
N VAL A 391 6.74 -10.04 -7.74
CA VAL A 391 7.11 -10.29 -9.14
C VAL A 391 7.66 -9.03 -9.80
N GLN A 392 6.99 -7.89 -9.62
CA GLN A 392 7.46 -6.60 -10.15
C GLN A 392 8.82 -6.22 -9.58
N ALA A 393 9.02 -6.41 -8.27
CA ALA A 393 10.30 -6.14 -7.62
C ALA A 393 11.43 -7.02 -8.18
N GLY A 394 11.19 -8.32 -8.38
CA GLY A 394 12.19 -9.23 -8.93
C GLY A 394 12.56 -8.94 -10.39
N LEU A 395 11.57 -8.55 -11.22
CA LEU A 395 11.83 -8.10 -12.60
C LEU A 395 12.59 -6.77 -12.62
N GLY A 396 12.22 -5.86 -11.72
CA GLY A 396 12.95 -4.61 -11.49
C GLY A 396 14.40 -4.85 -11.10
N LEU A 397 14.65 -5.83 -10.22
CA LEU A 397 15.99 -6.16 -9.73
C LEU A 397 16.91 -6.56 -10.89
N LEU A 398 16.49 -7.52 -11.74
CA LEU A 398 17.28 -7.94 -12.91
C LEU A 398 17.59 -6.80 -13.86
N SER A 399 16.61 -5.93 -14.11
CA SER A 399 16.82 -4.78 -15.01
C SER A 399 17.72 -3.71 -14.42
N CYS A 400 17.59 -3.46 -13.12
CA CYS A 400 18.46 -2.52 -12.41
C CYS A 400 19.90 -3.00 -12.48
N TRP A 401 20.12 -4.28 -12.16
CA TRP A 401 21.44 -4.90 -12.25
C TRP A 401 22.00 -4.85 -13.68
N GLN A 402 21.20 -5.19 -14.68
CA GLN A 402 21.64 -5.14 -16.08
C GLN A 402 22.10 -3.74 -16.48
N ARG A 403 21.38 -2.68 -16.08
CA ARG A 403 21.78 -1.30 -16.38
C ARG A 403 23.11 -0.92 -15.74
N ILE A 404 23.32 -1.31 -14.48
CA ILE A 404 24.59 -1.09 -13.77
C ILE A 404 25.72 -1.76 -14.54
N GLU A 405 25.58 -3.05 -14.85
CA GLU A 405 26.61 -3.79 -15.59
C GLU A 405 26.87 -3.21 -16.98
N GLN A 406 25.82 -2.78 -17.69
CA GLN A 406 25.96 -2.12 -18.99
C GLN A 406 26.71 -0.79 -18.89
N ALA A 407 26.47 0.01 -17.85
CA ALA A 407 27.19 1.25 -17.60
C ALA A 407 28.67 0.99 -17.25
N LEU A 408 28.93 0.01 -16.36
CA LEU A 408 30.28 -0.36 -15.94
C LEU A 408 31.10 -1.04 -17.05
N ALA A 409 30.45 -1.69 -18.02
CA ALA A 409 31.11 -2.31 -19.16
C ALA A 409 31.54 -1.30 -20.24
N GLN A 410 31.07 -0.05 -20.18
CA GLN A 410 31.46 0.97 -21.14
C GLN A 410 32.93 1.38 -20.94
N PRO A 411 33.70 1.55 -22.03
CA PRO A 411 35.07 2.02 -21.91
C PRO A 411 35.11 3.45 -21.37
N MET A 412 36.11 3.75 -20.54
CA MET A 412 36.34 5.13 -20.08
C MET A 412 36.50 6.08 -21.28
N PRO A 413 35.86 7.26 -21.24
CA PRO A 413 35.91 8.19 -22.34
C PRO A 413 37.32 8.80 -22.42
N THR A 414 37.80 9.07 -23.64
CA THR A 414 38.97 9.92 -23.88
C THR A 414 38.51 11.31 -24.31
N ALA A 415 37.96 12.06 -23.36
CA ALA A 415 37.44 13.38 -23.64
C ALA A 415 38.58 14.40 -23.86
N THR A 416 38.47 15.23 -24.89
CA THR A 416 39.41 16.34 -25.14
C THR A 416 38.88 17.69 -24.68
N GLN A 417 37.62 17.74 -24.25
CA GLN A 417 36.91 18.93 -23.82
C GLN A 417 35.80 18.56 -22.82
N PRO A 418 35.44 19.45 -21.86
CA PRO A 418 34.46 19.15 -20.82
C PRO A 418 33.09 18.70 -21.35
N THR A 419 32.62 19.28 -22.45
CA THR A 419 31.34 18.90 -23.07
C THR A 419 31.32 17.46 -23.56
N ALA A 420 32.45 16.96 -24.07
CA ALA A 420 32.57 15.58 -24.52
C ALA A 420 32.54 14.61 -23.33
N LEU A 421 33.18 14.97 -22.21
CA LEU A 421 33.13 14.20 -20.97
C LEU A 421 31.70 14.13 -20.43
N LEU A 422 31.00 15.27 -20.37
CA LEU A 422 29.62 15.33 -19.89
C LEU A 422 28.65 14.52 -20.76
N ALA A 423 28.80 14.62 -22.09
CA ALA A 423 28.00 13.85 -23.03
C ALA A 423 28.25 12.34 -22.86
N ALA A 424 29.50 11.94 -22.68
CA ALA A 424 29.85 10.55 -22.39
C ALA A 424 29.25 10.08 -21.07
N TYR A 425 29.30 10.91 -20.02
CA TYR A 425 28.68 10.63 -18.72
C TYR A 425 27.18 10.35 -18.80
N GLN A 426 26.46 11.15 -19.59
CA GLN A 426 25.03 10.95 -19.81
C GLN A 426 24.73 9.71 -20.67
N GLN A 427 25.41 9.59 -21.82
CA GLN A 427 25.21 8.48 -22.77
C GLN A 427 25.63 7.14 -22.17
N GLY A 428 26.64 7.18 -21.31
CA GLY A 428 27.15 6.03 -20.57
C GLY A 428 26.22 5.53 -19.48
N GLY A 429 25.25 6.35 -19.06
CA GLY A 429 24.37 6.05 -17.93
C GLY A 429 25.07 6.11 -16.56
N TRP A 430 26.34 6.54 -16.50
CA TRP A 430 27.12 6.62 -15.25
C TRP A 430 26.46 7.51 -14.21
N PHE A 431 25.71 8.53 -14.64
CA PHE A 431 24.96 9.40 -13.74
C PHE A 431 23.93 8.70 -12.86
N ARG A 432 23.52 7.48 -13.21
CA ARG A 432 22.52 6.70 -12.49
C ARG A 432 23.11 5.65 -11.54
N LEU A 433 24.43 5.45 -11.54
CA LEU A 433 25.04 4.30 -10.87
C LEU A 433 24.63 4.20 -9.40
N ASP A 434 24.78 5.27 -8.60
CA ASP A 434 24.40 5.26 -7.19
C ASP A 434 22.90 4.99 -7.00
N ALA A 435 22.07 5.66 -7.79
CA ALA A 435 20.61 5.52 -7.75
C ALA A 435 20.15 4.09 -8.10
N ASP A 436 20.75 3.46 -9.11
CA ASP A 436 20.43 2.10 -9.52
C ASP A 436 21.01 1.09 -8.50
N LEU A 437 22.16 1.33 -7.87
CA LEU A 437 22.71 0.48 -6.78
C LEU A 437 21.78 0.46 -5.56
N ALA A 438 21.36 1.64 -5.11
CA ALA A 438 20.35 1.83 -4.08
C ALA A 438 19.03 1.09 -4.41
N SER A 439 18.53 1.32 -5.63
CA SER A 439 17.31 0.66 -6.09
C SER A 439 17.43 -0.86 -6.09
N LEU A 440 18.61 -1.41 -6.40
CA LEU A 440 18.84 -2.86 -6.42
C LEU A 440 18.62 -3.48 -5.03
N SER A 441 19.16 -2.87 -3.98
CA SER A 441 18.97 -3.29 -2.58
C SER A 441 17.49 -3.25 -2.18
N HIS A 442 16.81 -2.14 -2.46
CA HIS A 442 15.39 -1.98 -2.18
C HIS A 442 14.50 -2.99 -2.91
N LEU A 443 14.82 -3.30 -4.17
CA LEU A 443 14.07 -4.28 -4.96
C LEU A 443 14.24 -5.69 -4.40
N ALA A 444 15.43 -6.04 -3.89
CA ALA A 444 15.65 -7.32 -3.21
C ALA A 444 14.83 -7.42 -1.91
N LEU A 445 14.85 -6.38 -1.07
CA LEU A 445 14.02 -6.33 0.14
C LEU A 445 12.53 -6.44 -0.17
N ARG A 446 12.06 -5.77 -1.23
CA ARG A 446 10.67 -5.79 -1.67
C ARG A 446 10.25 -7.13 -2.29
N PHE A 447 11.19 -7.86 -2.90
CA PHE A 447 10.97 -9.23 -3.33
C PHE A 447 10.70 -10.17 -2.13
N GLY A 448 11.32 -9.88 -0.98
CA GLY A 448 11.03 -10.51 0.30
C GLY A 448 11.45 -11.97 0.36
N ASP A 449 12.67 -12.28 -0.10
CA ASP A 449 13.27 -13.61 -0.04
C ASP A 449 14.66 -13.50 0.58
N ASP A 450 14.89 -14.18 1.70
CA ASP A 450 16.12 -14.02 2.52
C ASP A 450 17.39 -14.40 1.75
N GLU A 451 17.31 -15.42 0.88
CA GLU A 451 18.42 -15.85 0.03
C GLU A 451 18.75 -14.76 -1.00
N ILE A 452 17.73 -14.26 -1.72
CA ILE A 452 17.93 -13.17 -2.70
C ILE A 452 18.48 -11.91 -2.03
N ILE A 453 18.00 -11.57 -0.83
CA ILE A 453 18.49 -10.41 -0.07
C ILE A 453 19.97 -10.60 0.29
N ALA A 454 20.35 -11.76 0.83
CA ALA A 454 21.73 -12.05 1.22
C ALA A 454 22.68 -12.06 0.01
N GLU A 455 22.31 -12.74 -1.08
CA GLU A 455 23.10 -12.81 -2.31
C GLU A 455 23.21 -11.46 -3.01
N THR A 456 22.12 -10.66 -3.04
CA THR A 456 22.18 -9.29 -3.59
C THR A 456 23.08 -8.40 -2.75
N HIS A 457 23.07 -8.54 -1.42
CA HIS A 457 23.98 -7.83 -0.53
C HIS A 457 25.45 -8.21 -0.80
N ALA A 458 25.73 -9.51 -0.92
CA ALA A 458 27.07 -10.00 -1.25
C ALA A 458 27.55 -9.51 -2.63
N LEU A 459 26.65 -9.40 -3.61
CA LEU A 459 26.94 -8.81 -4.92
C LEU A 459 27.26 -7.30 -4.82
N LEU A 460 26.47 -6.56 -4.05
CA LEU A 460 26.60 -5.11 -3.90
C LEU A 460 27.88 -4.70 -3.17
N PHE A 461 28.20 -5.38 -2.08
CA PHE A 461 29.25 -4.96 -1.14
C PHE A 461 30.36 -6.01 -0.94
N GLY A 462 30.19 -7.24 -1.41
CA GLY A 462 31.04 -8.39 -1.08
C GLY A 462 30.56 -9.17 0.16
N GLU A 463 30.99 -10.43 0.32
CA GLU A 463 30.49 -11.36 1.37
C GLU A 463 30.57 -10.82 2.81
N SER A 464 31.53 -9.94 3.10
CA SER A 464 31.69 -9.27 4.40
C SER A 464 31.77 -7.75 4.32
N GLY A 465 31.51 -7.18 3.14
CA GLY A 465 31.45 -5.74 2.96
C GLY A 465 30.12 -5.18 3.47
N HIS A 466 30.08 -3.86 3.59
CA HIS A 466 28.86 -3.12 3.94
C HIS A 466 28.83 -1.81 3.16
N GLU A 467 27.71 -1.10 3.24
CA GLU A 467 27.43 0.09 2.44
C GLU A 467 28.54 1.15 2.50
N THR A 468 29.13 1.37 3.68
CA THR A 468 30.20 2.35 3.92
C THR A 468 31.61 1.79 3.72
N ARG A 469 31.77 0.47 3.52
CA ARG A 469 33.04 -0.20 3.22
C ARG A 469 32.82 -1.41 2.29
N PRO A 470 32.56 -1.17 1.00
CA PRO A 470 32.44 -2.25 0.03
C PRO A 470 33.81 -2.93 -0.20
N LEU A 471 33.80 -4.25 -0.43
CA LEU A 471 35.00 -5.00 -0.76
C LEU A 471 35.44 -4.77 -2.22
N PRO A 472 36.76 -4.90 -2.50
CA PRO A 472 37.28 -4.76 -3.86
C PRO A 472 36.57 -5.67 -4.86
N GLY A 473 36.15 -5.10 -6.00
CA GLY A 473 35.50 -5.82 -7.09
C GLY A 473 33.99 -6.07 -6.91
N SER A 474 33.40 -5.68 -5.77
CA SER A 474 31.94 -5.62 -5.62
C SER A 474 31.31 -4.59 -6.57
N LEU A 475 29.99 -4.64 -6.78
CA LEU A 475 29.33 -3.67 -7.66
C LEU A 475 29.51 -2.21 -7.19
N LYS A 476 29.38 -1.94 -5.87
CA LYS A 476 29.57 -0.59 -5.34
C LYS A 476 31.02 -0.12 -5.51
N ASP A 477 32.00 -1.00 -5.29
CA ASP A 477 33.42 -0.66 -5.50
C ASP A 477 33.73 -0.35 -6.98
N ARG A 478 33.25 -1.19 -7.92
CA ARG A 478 33.43 -0.96 -9.36
C ARG A 478 32.79 0.35 -9.83
N ALA A 479 31.59 0.65 -9.35
CA ALA A 479 30.91 1.91 -9.64
C ALA A 479 31.68 3.11 -9.08
N ARG A 480 32.15 3.02 -7.84
CA ARG A 480 32.97 4.06 -7.21
C ARG A 480 34.25 4.33 -8.00
N ILE A 481 35.01 3.30 -8.35
CA ILE A 481 36.24 3.44 -9.15
C ILE A 481 35.92 4.13 -10.48
N THR A 482 34.86 3.70 -11.15
CA THR A 482 34.41 4.30 -12.42
C THR A 482 34.07 5.79 -12.27
N LEU A 483 33.31 6.16 -11.25
CA LEU A 483 32.95 7.55 -10.97
C LEU A 483 34.18 8.39 -10.59
N GLN A 484 35.08 7.83 -9.78
CA GLN A 484 36.34 8.48 -9.42
C GLN A 484 37.23 8.74 -10.64
N GLU A 485 37.35 7.79 -11.57
CA GLU A 485 38.10 7.99 -12.80
C GLU A 485 37.52 9.12 -13.67
N LEU A 486 36.19 9.25 -13.72
CA LEU A 486 35.51 10.35 -14.41
C LEU A 486 35.76 11.69 -13.71
N ASP A 487 35.79 11.70 -12.38
CA ASP A 487 36.12 12.89 -11.58
C ASP A 487 37.57 13.34 -11.79
N GLU A 488 38.49 12.39 -11.84
CA GLU A 488 39.90 12.67 -12.11
C GLU A 488 40.09 13.27 -13.51
N GLN A 489 39.41 12.74 -14.53
CA GLN A 489 39.38 13.35 -15.87
C GLN A 489 38.76 14.75 -15.86
N LEU A 490 37.67 14.97 -15.11
CA LEU A 490 37.09 16.30 -14.98
C LEU A 490 38.08 17.27 -14.32
N ALA A 491 38.80 16.81 -13.30
CA ALA A 491 39.79 17.61 -12.59
C ALA A 491 40.94 18.06 -13.50
N GLU A 492 41.32 17.29 -14.51
CA GLU A 492 42.31 17.70 -15.52
C GLU A 492 41.85 18.93 -16.34
N PHE A 493 40.54 19.10 -16.54
CA PHE A 493 39.99 20.31 -17.19
C PHE A 493 39.88 21.49 -16.24
N ILE A 494 39.62 21.25 -14.95
CA ILE A 494 39.40 22.31 -13.95
C ILE A 494 40.73 22.89 -13.45
N ARG A 495 41.69 22.03 -13.07
CA ARG A 495 42.95 22.44 -12.41
C ARG A 495 43.76 23.51 -13.19
N PRO A 496 43.87 23.47 -14.53
CA PRO A 496 44.65 24.46 -15.26
C PRO A 496 44.08 25.88 -15.17
N SER A 497 42.75 26.02 -15.12
CA SER A 497 42.09 27.33 -14.94
C SER A 497 40.62 27.16 -14.50
N PRO A 498 40.35 27.15 -13.18
CA PRO A 498 38.99 27.04 -12.65
C PRO A 498 38.06 28.16 -13.14
N GLU A 499 38.58 29.38 -13.27
CA GLU A 499 37.80 30.53 -13.76
C GLU A 499 37.41 30.40 -15.23
N ALA A 500 38.31 29.89 -16.08
CA ALA A 500 38.01 29.65 -17.49
C ALA A 500 36.99 28.50 -17.62
N PHE A 501 37.14 27.44 -16.82
CA PHE A 501 36.16 26.35 -16.76
C PHE A 501 34.77 26.88 -16.38
N ALA A 502 34.70 27.68 -15.30
CA ALA A 502 33.46 28.26 -14.81
C ALA A 502 32.85 29.32 -15.74
N SER A 503 33.56 29.77 -16.78
CA SER A 503 33.05 30.71 -17.78
C SER A 503 32.64 30.02 -19.08
N GLY A 504 32.86 28.70 -19.20
CA GLY A 504 32.55 27.92 -20.39
C GLY A 504 31.05 27.65 -20.55
N ALA A 505 30.62 27.38 -21.80
CA ALA A 505 29.22 27.08 -22.14
C ALA A 505 28.69 25.76 -21.51
N TRP A 506 29.59 24.93 -20.98
CA TRP A 506 29.29 23.68 -20.27
C TRP A 506 29.01 23.88 -18.78
N CYS A 507 29.25 25.07 -18.23
CA CYS A 507 29.03 25.37 -16.82
C CYS A 507 27.68 26.09 -16.63
N ALA A 508 27.01 25.82 -15.50
CA ALA A 508 25.70 26.38 -15.19
C ALA A 508 25.69 27.91 -15.03
N THR A 509 26.83 28.53 -14.69
CA THR A 509 27.01 29.99 -14.57
C THR A 509 26.44 30.77 -15.74
N VAL A 510 26.81 30.41 -16.97
CA VAL A 510 26.44 31.17 -18.15
C VAL A 510 25.03 30.84 -18.64
N TYR A 511 24.40 29.80 -18.09
CA TYR A 511 23.12 29.29 -18.58
C TYR A 511 21.99 30.29 -18.37
N ILE A 512 21.78 30.76 -17.13
CA ILE A 512 20.73 31.75 -16.80
C ILE A 512 20.85 32.97 -17.72
N ARG A 513 22.07 33.49 -17.89
CA ARG A 513 22.32 34.65 -18.74
C ARG A 513 22.01 34.38 -20.20
N SER A 514 22.49 33.25 -20.74
CA SER A 514 22.34 32.92 -22.16
C SER A 514 20.89 32.61 -22.55
N ARG A 515 20.08 32.13 -21.60
CA ARG A 515 18.66 31.83 -21.81
C ARG A 515 17.76 33.03 -21.56
N LEU A 516 17.90 33.70 -20.42
CA LEU A 516 16.86 34.60 -19.94
C LEU A 516 17.14 36.08 -20.25
N ARG A 517 18.39 36.48 -20.52
CA ARG A 517 18.71 37.91 -20.65
C ARG A 517 17.93 38.60 -21.77
N GLU A 518 17.82 37.96 -22.92
CA GLU A 518 17.05 38.51 -24.04
C GLU A 518 15.57 38.63 -23.69
N ARG A 519 14.98 37.57 -23.13
CA ARG A 519 13.59 37.55 -22.67
C ARG A 519 13.31 38.66 -21.65
N VAL A 520 14.13 38.77 -20.61
CA VAL A 520 13.99 39.78 -19.55
C VAL A 520 14.11 41.19 -20.13
N THR A 521 14.96 41.38 -21.14
CA THR A 521 15.08 42.66 -21.86
C THR A 521 13.80 42.99 -22.62
N GLN A 522 13.26 42.04 -23.39
CA GLN A 522 12.02 42.22 -24.15
C GLN A 522 10.83 42.53 -23.22
N LEU A 523 10.67 41.77 -22.14
CA LEU A 523 9.62 41.99 -21.15
C LEU A 523 9.79 43.36 -20.46
N SER A 524 11.03 43.75 -20.14
CA SER A 524 11.32 45.03 -19.49
C SER A 524 11.01 46.24 -20.36
N LEU A 525 11.06 46.09 -21.68
CA LEU A 525 10.69 47.09 -22.68
C LEU A 525 9.20 47.03 -23.06
N GLY A 526 8.44 46.08 -22.53
CA GLY A 526 7.02 45.88 -22.86
C GLY A 526 6.78 45.26 -24.24
N HIS A 527 7.77 44.55 -24.80
CA HIS A 527 7.71 43.89 -26.11
C HIS A 527 7.28 42.42 -26.03
N GLY A 528 6.66 42.00 -24.93
CA GLY A 528 6.14 40.64 -24.75
C GLY A 528 5.25 40.53 -23.51
N GLU A 529 4.47 39.45 -23.46
CA GLU A 529 3.61 39.10 -22.32
C GLU A 529 4.27 38.03 -21.45
N GLY A 530 3.81 37.87 -20.21
CA GLY A 530 4.32 36.87 -19.27
C GLY A 530 5.46 37.35 -18.37
N ARG A 531 6.04 36.40 -17.63
CA ARG A 531 7.07 36.59 -16.60
C ARG A 531 8.18 35.55 -16.74
N VAL A 532 9.26 35.75 -16.00
CA VAL A 532 10.37 34.80 -15.88
C VAL A 532 10.41 34.22 -14.47
N TRP A 533 10.45 32.89 -14.39
CA TRP A 533 10.62 32.15 -13.15
C TRP A 533 11.94 31.38 -13.19
N ILE A 534 12.81 31.63 -12.22
CA ILE A 534 14.05 30.89 -12.02
C ILE A 534 13.86 30.05 -10.76
N LEU A 535 13.71 28.74 -10.95
CA LEU A 535 13.55 27.78 -9.87
C LEU A 535 14.92 27.14 -9.60
N VAL A 536 15.44 27.32 -8.39
CA VAL A 536 16.67 26.67 -7.94
C VAL A 536 16.27 25.54 -7.02
N PHE A 537 16.58 24.31 -7.40
CA PHE A 537 16.42 23.13 -6.55
C PHE A 537 17.77 22.86 -5.90
N ASP A 538 17.91 23.32 -4.65
CA ASP A 538 19.16 23.27 -3.88
C ASP A 538 19.59 21.82 -3.66
N GLY A 539 20.83 21.51 -4.02
CA GLY A 539 21.43 20.18 -3.88
C GLY A 539 20.86 19.07 -4.78
N MET A 540 20.06 19.39 -5.81
CA MET A 540 19.48 18.36 -6.68
C MET A 540 20.52 17.74 -7.62
N ARG A 541 20.68 16.41 -7.54
CA ARG A 541 21.48 15.60 -8.46
C ARG A 541 20.81 15.38 -9.81
N PHE A 542 21.62 15.08 -10.84
CA PHE A 542 21.12 14.87 -12.20
C PHE A 542 20.28 13.58 -12.35
N ASP A 543 20.58 12.52 -11.63
CA ASP A 543 19.74 11.30 -11.54
C ASP A 543 18.35 11.61 -10.98
N THR A 544 18.27 12.42 -9.94
CA THR A 544 17.02 12.83 -9.29
C THR A 544 16.13 13.62 -10.25
N TRP A 545 16.73 14.53 -11.02
CA TRP A 545 16.03 15.17 -12.13
C TRP A 545 15.50 14.13 -13.12
N SER A 546 16.39 13.28 -13.64
CA SER A 546 16.06 12.32 -14.70
C SER A 546 15.03 11.27 -14.30
N LEU A 547 15.04 10.81 -13.04
CA LEU A 547 14.25 9.68 -12.56
C LEU A 547 12.95 10.11 -11.90
N VAL A 548 12.90 11.31 -11.32
CA VAL A 548 11.77 11.76 -10.48
C VAL A 548 11.20 13.08 -10.99
N ALA A 549 11.95 14.18 -10.86
CA ALA A 549 11.39 15.52 -11.04
C ALA A 549 10.92 15.77 -12.47
N ARG A 550 11.68 15.30 -13.46
CA ARG A 550 11.36 15.47 -14.89
C ARG A 550 9.99 14.87 -15.24
N ALA A 551 9.71 13.64 -14.78
CA ALA A 551 8.45 12.97 -15.09
C ALA A 551 7.25 13.71 -14.49
N ILE A 552 7.34 14.10 -13.22
CA ILE A 552 6.29 14.84 -12.50
C ILE A 552 6.02 16.20 -13.15
N LEU A 553 7.06 16.94 -13.52
CA LEU A 553 6.90 18.27 -14.11
C LEU A 553 6.42 18.20 -15.56
N ALA A 554 6.84 17.19 -16.34
CA ALA A 554 6.43 17.03 -17.74
C ALA A 554 4.93 16.73 -17.92
N GLU A 555 4.22 16.29 -16.88
CA GLU A 555 2.77 16.12 -16.90
C GLU A 555 2.04 17.47 -16.99
N HIS A 556 2.70 18.56 -16.61
CA HIS A 556 2.08 19.88 -16.45
C HIS A 556 2.77 21.01 -17.22
N PHE A 557 4.07 20.87 -17.50
CA PHE A 557 4.89 21.86 -18.20
C PHE A 557 5.46 21.28 -19.49
N GLN A 558 5.49 22.11 -20.54
CA GLN A 558 6.19 21.76 -21.77
C GLN A 558 7.70 21.98 -21.58
N ILE A 559 8.48 20.89 -21.62
CA ILE A 559 9.95 20.97 -21.57
C ILE A 559 10.48 21.34 -22.96
N THR A 560 11.00 22.57 -23.11
CA THR A 560 11.50 23.11 -24.39
C THR A 560 13.02 22.96 -24.59
N ASP A 561 13.78 22.85 -23.50
CA ASP A 561 15.23 22.63 -23.50
C ASP A 561 15.60 21.80 -22.27
N GLU A 562 16.47 20.81 -22.45
CA GLU A 562 16.98 19.95 -21.39
C GLU A 562 18.47 19.74 -21.62
N ARG A 563 19.31 20.16 -20.66
CA ARG A 563 20.78 20.10 -20.77
C ARG A 563 21.40 19.75 -19.43
N ALA A 564 22.35 18.82 -19.44
CA ALA A 564 23.28 18.69 -18.32
C ALA A 564 24.35 19.78 -18.42
N LEU A 565 24.72 20.32 -17.27
CA LEU A 565 25.78 21.33 -17.13
C LEU A 565 26.57 21.00 -15.86
N PHE A 566 27.85 21.34 -15.87
CA PHE A 566 28.66 21.26 -14.66
C PHE A 566 28.30 22.39 -13.70
N CYS A 567 28.26 22.07 -12.41
CA CYS A 567 28.25 23.08 -11.36
C CYS A 567 29.59 23.84 -11.34
N VAL A 568 29.62 24.96 -10.64
CA VAL A 568 30.85 25.77 -10.50
C VAL A 568 31.73 25.16 -9.42
N PRO A 569 33.02 24.90 -9.70
CA PRO A 569 33.96 24.52 -8.65
C PRO A 569 34.42 25.74 -7.84
N PRO A 570 34.56 25.62 -6.50
CA PRO A 570 34.12 24.50 -5.68
C PRO A 570 32.58 24.47 -5.53
N SER A 571 32.01 23.27 -5.49
CA SER A 571 30.56 23.00 -5.46
C SER A 571 29.86 23.32 -4.13
N PHE A 572 30.46 24.14 -3.25
CA PHE A 572 29.81 24.60 -2.02
C PHE A 572 28.61 25.48 -2.35
N THR A 573 27.47 25.29 -1.69
CA THR A 573 26.21 26.04 -1.90
C THR A 573 26.44 27.54 -2.02
N THR A 574 27.19 28.13 -1.08
CA THR A 574 27.46 29.57 -1.09
C THR A 574 28.24 30.05 -2.31
N VAL A 575 29.11 29.21 -2.89
CA VAL A 575 29.92 29.57 -4.06
C VAL A 575 29.19 29.23 -5.35
N ALA A 576 28.65 28.02 -5.46
CA ALA A 576 28.00 27.53 -6.65
C ALA A 576 26.73 28.34 -6.96
N ARG A 577 25.85 28.55 -5.98
CA ARG A 577 24.62 29.34 -6.14
C ARG A 577 24.90 30.81 -6.46
N THR A 578 25.83 31.42 -5.72
CA THR A 578 26.21 32.82 -5.97
C THR A 578 26.83 32.99 -7.36
N SER A 579 27.64 32.03 -7.82
CA SER A 579 28.24 32.07 -9.16
C SER A 579 27.21 31.83 -10.27
N LEU A 580 26.26 30.93 -10.05
CA LEU A 580 25.10 30.71 -10.92
C LEU A 580 24.32 32.02 -11.12
N PHE A 581 24.04 32.73 -10.03
CA PHE A 581 23.35 34.02 -10.07
C PHE A 581 24.18 35.15 -10.69
N ALA A 582 25.47 35.23 -10.37
CA ALA A 582 26.38 36.22 -10.94
C ALA A 582 26.67 36.00 -12.43
N GLY A 583 26.51 34.77 -12.91
CA GLY A 583 26.97 34.37 -14.23
C GLY A 583 28.49 34.37 -14.38
N ALA A 584 29.21 34.23 -13.28
CA ALA A 584 30.67 34.31 -13.21
C ALA A 584 31.22 33.61 -11.95
N ALA A 585 32.48 33.20 -12.01
CA ALA A 585 33.25 32.72 -10.84
C ALA A 585 33.44 33.83 -9.78
N PRO A 586 33.89 33.51 -8.54
CA PRO A 586 34.00 34.46 -7.42
C PRO A 586 34.70 35.79 -7.72
N ALA A 587 35.77 35.78 -8.53
CA ALA A 587 36.48 37.00 -8.93
C ALA A 587 35.62 37.97 -9.77
N GLY A 588 34.56 37.45 -10.41
CA GLY A 588 33.64 38.15 -11.30
C GLY A 588 32.30 38.54 -10.66
N TRP A 589 32.09 38.34 -9.36
CA TRP A 589 30.83 38.69 -8.69
C TRP A 589 30.66 40.22 -8.54
N ARG A 590 30.21 40.89 -9.60
CA ARG A 590 30.09 42.35 -9.67
C ARG A 590 28.64 42.82 -9.55
N GLY A 591 28.38 43.75 -8.63
CA GLY A 591 27.07 44.40 -8.46
C GLY A 591 26.89 45.63 -9.37
N PHE A 592 25.82 46.42 -9.14
CA PHE A 592 25.45 47.58 -9.98
C PHE A 592 26.53 48.67 -10.13
N GLN A 593 27.45 48.79 -9.17
CA GLN A 593 28.57 49.75 -9.21
C GLN A 593 29.90 49.10 -9.61
N ASN A 594 29.85 47.92 -10.21
CA ASN A 594 31.02 47.10 -10.56
C ASN A 594 31.94 46.74 -9.35
N GLN A 595 31.41 46.84 -8.14
CA GLN A 595 32.09 46.41 -6.91
C GLN A 595 31.84 44.91 -6.67
N ILE A 596 32.80 44.24 -6.03
CA ILE A 596 32.63 42.83 -5.61
C ILE A 596 31.52 42.76 -4.58
N THR A 597 30.57 41.86 -4.76
CA THR A 597 29.46 41.62 -3.82
C THR A 597 29.07 40.15 -3.80
N SER A 598 28.53 39.68 -2.68
CA SER A 598 27.85 38.37 -2.55
C SER A 598 26.33 38.50 -2.43
N ASP A 599 25.78 39.71 -2.65
CA ASP A 599 24.33 39.93 -2.69
C ASP A 599 23.73 39.27 -3.94
N GLU A 600 23.20 38.06 -3.76
CA GLU A 600 22.58 37.24 -4.79
C GLU A 600 21.51 38.00 -5.60
N ALA A 601 20.71 38.88 -4.97
CA ALA A 601 19.67 39.62 -5.68
C ALA A 601 20.26 40.68 -6.62
N ALA A 602 21.30 41.38 -6.16
CA ALA A 602 22.04 42.32 -7.00
C ALA A 602 22.76 41.61 -8.15
N LEU A 603 23.33 40.42 -7.89
CA LEU A 603 24.05 39.62 -8.87
C LEU A 603 23.11 39.09 -9.97
N VAL A 604 21.96 38.50 -9.62
CA VAL A 604 20.95 38.07 -10.61
C VAL A 604 20.52 39.26 -11.48
N ALA A 605 20.23 40.41 -10.86
CA ALA A 605 19.78 41.58 -11.58
C ALA A 605 20.81 42.06 -12.61
N VAL A 606 22.08 42.20 -12.21
CA VAL A 606 23.17 42.60 -13.12
C VAL A 606 23.37 41.56 -14.22
N ASN A 607 23.32 40.27 -13.89
CA ASN A 607 23.51 39.19 -14.85
C ASN A 607 22.43 39.21 -15.95
N LEU A 608 21.18 39.48 -15.56
CA LEU A 608 20.02 39.63 -16.46
C LEU A 608 19.91 41.00 -17.13
N GLY A 609 20.81 41.95 -16.81
CA GLY A 609 20.84 43.28 -17.44
C GLY A 609 19.83 44.29 -16.89
N LEU A 610 19.30 44.07 -15.68
CA LEU A 610 18.43 45.02 -14.99
C LEU A 610 19.26 46.14 -14.34
N THR A 611 18.73 47.36 -14.35
CA THR A 611 19.28 48.47 -13.55
C THR A 611 18.87 48.35 -12.07
N GLN A 612 19.54 49.07 -11.17
CA GLN A 612 19.20 49.03 -9.74
C GLN A 612 17.74 49.42 -9.43
N PRO A 613 17.15 50.48 -10.04
CA PRO A 613 15.74 50.80 -9.84
C PRO A 613 14.82 49.70 -10.37
N GLU A 614 15.15 49.12 -11.52
CA GLU A 614 14.40 48.01 -12.11
C GLU A 614 14.44 46.77 -11.25
N ALA A 615 15.60 46.39 -10.71
CA ALA A 615 15.71 45.25 -9.81
C ALA A 615 14.76 45.38 -8.61
N LYS A 616 14.70 46.58 -7.99
CA LYS A 616 13.78 46.84 -6.86
C LYS A 616 12.30 46.72 -7.26
N ALA A 617 11.95 47.03 -8.51
CA ALA A 617 10.57 47.04 -9.00
C ALA A 617 10.15 45.75 -9.72
N LYS A 618 11.09 45.00 -10.29
CA LYS A 618 10.85 43.93 -11.26
C LYS A 618 11.43 42.58 -10.83
N LEU A 619 12.35 42.53 -9.87
CA LEU A 619 12.95 41.28 -9.38
C LEU A 619 12.42 40.94 -7.98
N ARG A 620 12.14 39.65 -7.76
CA ARG A 620 11.91 39.06 -6.44
C ARG A 620 12.78 37.83 -6.29
N LEU A 621 13.51 37.73 -5.18
CA LEU A 621 14.26 36.53 -4.79
C LEU A 621 13.73 36.03 -3.45
N LEU A 622 13.36 34.76 -3.38
CA LEU A 622 12.90 34.09 -2.17
C LEU A 622 13.70 32.81 -1.96
N LYS A 623 14.24 32.67 -0.73
CA LYS A 623 14.86 31.45 -0.21
C LYS A 623 13.81 30.62 0.54
N GLU A 624 14.04 29.31 0.63
CA GLU A 624 13.15 28.36 1.33
C GLU A 624 11.70 28.49 0.82
N ALA A 625 11.54 28.52 -0.51
CA ALA A 625 10.28 28.84 -1.18
C ALA A 625 9.15 27.83 -0.89
N GLU A 626 9.50 26.63 -0.44
CA GLU A 626 8.57 25.61 0.05
C GLU A 626 7.92 25.98 1.38
N THR A 627 8.50 26.87 2.19
CA THR A 627 7.97 27.21 3.52
C THR A 627 6.70 28.04 3.44
N LEU A 628 5.77 27.85 4.39
CA LEU A 628 4.55 28.66 4.50
C LEU A 628 4.86 30.17 4.58
N LYS A 629 5.96 30.53 5.25
CA LYS A 629 6.41 31.92 5.39
C LYS A 629 6.84 32.52 4.05
N ALA A 630 7.58 31.77 3.24
CA ALA A 630 7.97 32.22 1.90
C ALA A 630 6.75 32.26 0.95
N ARG A 631 5.88 31.24 1.00
CA ARG A 631 4.64 31.19 0.22
C ARG A 631 3.70 32.36 0.53
N ALA A 632 3.63 32.82 1.78
CA ALA A 632 2.87 34.01 2.15
C ALA A 632 3.41 35.29 1.48
N LYS A 633 4.73 35.38 1.27
CA LYS A 633 5.37 36.50 0.54
C LYS A 633 5.14 36.43 -0.98
N LEU A 634 4.68 35.29 -1.50
CA LEU A 634 4.35 35.13 -2.91
C LEU A 634 3.01 35.76 -3.30
N ALA A 635 2.22 36.23 -2.32
CA ALA A 635 0.85 36.75 -2.46
C ALA A 635 -0.16 35.74 -3.04
N ALA A 636 -1.45 35.93 -2.75
CA ALA A 636 -2.49 34.97 -3.10
C ALA A 636 -2.94 35.01 -4.58
N THR A 637 -2.58 36.06 -5.33
CA THR A 637 -3.05 36.30 -6.70
C THR A 637 -1.92 36.63 -7.66
N ASP A 638 -2.13 36.30 -8.94
CA ASP A 638 -1.19 36.51 -10.06
C ASP A 638 -0.76 37.98 -10.27
N THR A 639 -1.62 38.92 -9.89
CA THR A 639 -1.40 40.37 -10.06
C THR A 639 -0.21 40.95 -9.27
N GLN A 640 0.37 40.18 -8.34
CA GLN A 640 1.50 40.62 -7.50
C GLN A 640 2.84 39.96 -7.83
N ALA A 641 2.88 39.02 -8.78
CA ALA A 641 4.14 38.43 -9.24
C ALA A 641 4.98 39.48 -9.99
N ARG A 642 6.28 39.55 -9.66
CA ARG A 642 7.22 40.45 -10.32
C ARG A 642 7.56 39.92 -11.72
N LEU A 643 8.18 40.74 -12.56
CA LEU A 643 8.58 40.34 -13.91
C LEU A 643 9.61 39.19 -13.88
N VAL A 644 10.54 39.22 -12.91
CA VAL A 644 11.51 38.15 -12.64
C VAL A 644 11.32 37.64 -11.23
N ASN A 645 11.10 36.34 -11.08
CA ASN A 645 10.93 35.66 -9.80
C ASN A 645 11.98 34.56 -9.66
N VAL A 646 12.81 34.62 -8.63
CA VAL A 646 13.80 33.60 -8.29
C VAL A 646 13.33 32.90 -7.01
N LEU A 647 13.05 31.61 -7.11
CA LEU A 647 12.57 30.77 -6.01
C LEU A 647 13.61 29.68 -5.75
N ILE A 648 14.16 29.65 -4.54
CA ILE A 648 15.12 28.62 -4.13
C ILE A 648 14.39 27.65 -3.20
N TYR A 649 14.36 26.38 -3.58
CA TYR A 649 13.74 25.29 -2.85
C TYR A 649 14.81 24.40 -2.23
N GLY A 650 14.78 24.25 -0.90
CA GLY A 650 15.71 23.41 -0.14
C GLY A 650 15.36 21.92 -0.22
N ILE A 651 15.18 21.36 -1.42
CA ILE A 651 14.65 20.00 -1.57
C ILE A 651 15.64 18.93 -1.05
N ALA A 652 16.95 19.22 -1.12
CA ALA A 652 18.00 18.32 -0.67
C ALA A 652 18.82 18.82 0.54
N ASP A 653 18.53 20.00 1.10
CA ASP A 653 19.30 20.57 2.23
C ASP A 653 19.32 19.67 3.48
N ASP A 654 18.15 19.15 3.88
CA ASP A 654 18.04 18.20 5.01
C ASP A 654 18.69 16.84 4.71
N CYS A 655 19.21 16.63 3.50
CA CYS A 655 19.79 15.37 3.06
C CYS A 655 21.31 15.35 3.12
N HIS A 656 21.97 16.45 3.47
CA HIS A 656 23.42 16.48 3.73
C HIS A 656 23.87 15.59 4.89
N GLU A 657 22.95 15.24 5.80
CA GLU A 657 23.17 14.32 6.93
C GLU A 657 22.43 12.96 6.73
N PHE A 658 21.95 12.69 5.51
CA PHE A 658 21.10 11.52 5.26
C PHE A 658 21.91 10.22 5.28
N ALA A 659 21.88 9.51 6.40
CA ALA A 659 22.41 8.15 6.55
C ALA A 659 21.46 7.07 5.99
N GLY A 660 20.77 7.35 4.88
CA GLY A 660 19.79 6.43 4.28
C GLY A 660 20.01 6.20 2.79
N ASP A 661 19.39 5.14 2.29
CA ASP A 661 19.43 4.71 0.88
C ASP A 661 18.82 5.77 -0.07
N TYR A 662 19.47 6.06 -1.21
CA TYR A 662 19.03 6.98 -2.27
C TYR A 662 17.61 6.72 -2.78
N GLY A 663 17.06 5.50 -2.66
CA GLY A 663 15.66 5.24 -2.99
C GLY A 663 14.69 5.99 -2.09
N ARG A 664 14.99 6.12 -0.80
CA ARG A 664 14.20 6.94 0.14
C ARG A 664 14.36 8.43 -0.17
N PHE A 665 15.55 8.84 -0.61
CA PHE A 665 15.80 10.20 -1.06
C PHE A 665 14.89 10.57 -2.25
N HIS A 666 14.83 9.74 -3.29
CA HIS A 666 13.92 9.95 -4.42
C HIS A 666 12.43 10.00 -4.02
N GLN A 667 12.01 9.16 -3.06
CA GLN A 667 10.64 9.20 -2.54
C GLN A 667 10.35 10.51 -1.79
N LYS A 668 11.30 11.01 -0.99
CA LYS A 668 11.18 12.31 -0.33
C LYS A 668 11.00 13.43 -1.36
N ILE A 669 11.88 13.49 -2.37
CA ILE A 669 11.80 14.53 -3.42
C ILE A 669 10.47 14.45 -4.17
N SER A 670 9.99 13.24 -4.49
CA SER A 670 8.67 13.05 -5.09
C SER A 670 7.55 13.59 -4.19
N ALA A 671 7.61 13.32 -2.89
CA ALA A 671 6.66 13.82 -1.91
C ALA A 671 6.71 15.35 -1.74
N ASP A 672 7.90 15.97 -1.78
CA ASP A 672 8.06 17.43 -1.72
C ASP A 672 7.50 18.12 -2.98
N LEU A 673 7.67 17.50 -4.14
CA LEU A 673 7.13 17.99 -5.41
C LEU A 673 5.60 17.88 -5.47
N ILE A 674 5.04 16.70 -5.19
CA ILE A 674 3.60 16.41 -5.35
C ILE A 674 2.78 16.88 -4.13
N GLY A 675 3.38 16.86 -2.94
CA GLY A 675 2.71 17.06 -1.68
C GLY A 675 1.92 15.83 -1.21
N ASN A 676 1.17 16.00 -0.12
CA ASN A 676 0.30 14.97 0.44
C ASN A 676 -1.14 15.47 0.52
N ARG A 677 -1.93 15.15 -0.51
CA ARG A 677 -3.35 15.55 -0.59
C ARG A 677 -4.20 14.97 0.55
N ALA A 678 -3.87 13.78 1.05
CA ALA A 678 -4.60 13.16 2.16
C ALA A 678 -4.38 13.89 3.49
N GLN A 679 -3.22 14.53 3.66
CA GLN A 679 -2.89 15.36 4.81
C GLN A 679 -3.13 16.87 4.58
N GLY A 680 -3.62 17.25 3.39
CA GLY A 680 -3.84 18.65 3.01
C GLY A 680 -2.55 19.45 2.78
N THR A 681 -1.40 18.79 2.64
CA THR A 681 -0.10 19.42 2.43
C THR A 681 0.13 19.65 0.94
N ALA A 682 0.15 20.92 0.51
CA ALA A 682 0.40 21.28 -0.89
C ALA A 682 1.90 21.16 -1.24
N GLY A 683 2.20 20.48 -2.35
CA GLY A 683 3.56 20.31 -2.87
C GLY A 683 4.11 21.56 -3.55
N ILE A 684 5.37 21.51 -3.99
CA ILE A 684 5.99 22.54 -4.83
C ILE A 684 5.19 22.72 -6.13
N LEU A 685 4.79 21.61 -6.76
CA LEU A 685 4.03 21.63 -8.01
C LEU A 685 2.68 22.36 -7.86
N ASP A 686 1.97 22.14 -6.75
CA ASP A 686 0.71 22.84 -6.48
C ASP A 686 0.89 24.36 -6.39
N ASP A 687 2.03 24.84 -5.86
CA ASP A 687 2.33 26.28 -5.80
C ASP A 687 2.70 26.83 -7.18
N LEU A 688 3.49 26.09 -7.96
CA LEU A 688 3.84 26.46 -9.33
C LEU A 688 2.60 26.54 -10.23
N LEU A 689 1.71 25.54 -10.19
CA LEU A 689 0.49 25.48 -10.99
C LEU A 689 -0.51 26.61 -10.70
N ARG A 690 -0.46 27.20 -9.50
CA ARG A 690 -1.30 28.36 -9.15
C ARG A 690 -0.76 29.68 -9.69
N ARG A 691 0.52 29.74 -10.07
CA ARG A 691 1.24 31.00 -10.28
C ARG A 691 1.76 31.16 -11.69
N VAL A 692 2.36 30.10 -12.23
CA VAL A 692 2.95 30.10 -13.56
C VAL A 692 1.83 30.08 -14.59
N GLN A 693 1.84 31.07 -15.48
CA GLN A 693 0.90 31.15 -16.61
C GLN A 693 1.50 30.53 -17.88
N PRO A 694 0.68 30.17 -18.89
CA PRO A 694 1.18 29.59 -20.14
C PRO A 694 2.20 30.45 -20.90
N GLU A 695 2.17 31.78 -20.72
CA GLU A 695 3.04 32.76 -21.38
C GLU A 695 4.36 32.99 -20.62
N ASP A 696 4.44 32.47 -19.40
CA ASP A 696 5.62 32.58 -18.55
C ASP A 696 6.74 31.64 -19.02
N GLU A 697 7.99 32.07 -18.83
CA GLU A 697 9.17 31.24 -19.07
C GLU A 697 9.71 30.74 -17.73
N VAL A 698 9.82 29.42 -17.58
CA VAL A 698 10.34 28.77 -16.37
C VAL A 698 11.68 28.14 -16.68
N VAL A 699 12.71 28.52 -15.93
CA VAL A 699 14.02 27.88 -15.94
C VAL A 699 14.23 27.22 -14.59
N LEU A 700 14.41 25.90 -14.62
CA LEU A 700 14.76 25.10 -13.46
C LEU A 700 16.24 24.75 -13.52
N VAL A 701 16.95 25.02 -12.44
CA VAL A 701 18.38 24.76 -12.28
C VAL A 701 18.67 24.16 -10.90
N SER A 702 19.78 23.47 -10.79
CA SER A 702 20.39 23.10 -9.51
C SER A 702 21.66 23.93 -9.34
N ASP A 703 21.99 24.31 -8.11
CA ASP A 703 23.23 25.00 -7.79
C ASP A 703 24.41 24.02 -7.63
N HIS A 704 24.21 22.90 -6.94
CA HIS A 704 25.15 21.79 -6.83
C HIS A 704 24.46 20.44 -6.66
N GLY A 705 25.24 19.36 -6.68
CA GLY A 705 24.82 18.03 -6.23
C GLY A 705 25.45 17.66 -4.89
N PHE A 706 25.26 16.43 -4.44
CA PHE A 706 26.01 15.84 -3.34
C PHE A 706 26.39 14.39 -3.69
N THR A 707 27.46 13.91 -3.06
CA THR A 707 27.93 12.53 -3.14
C THR A 707 27.87 11.87 -1.76
N GLU A 708 27.76 10.55 -1.72
CA GLU A 708 27.82 9.78 -0.47
C GLU A 708 29.30 9.62 -0.09
N LEU A 709 29.65 9.92 1.17
CA LEU A 709 31.01 9.72 1.68
C LEU A 709 31.11 8.37 2.41
N LEU A 710 32.16 7.59 2.13
CA LEU A 710 32.47 6.38 2.90
C LEU A 710 33.10 6.73 4.25
N GLU A 711 33.10 5.76 5.19
CA GLU A 711 33.60 5.93 6.56
C GLU A 711 35.06 6.41 6.64
N ASP A 712 35.87 6.10 5.63
CA ASP A 712 37.29 6.44 5.57
C ASP A 712 37.60 7.53 4.52
N ASP A 713 36.60 7.99 3.77
CA ASP A 713 36.72 9.11 2.80
C ASP A 713 36.47 10.47 3.47
N GLY A 714 35.89 10.46 4.69
CA GLY A 714 35.66 11.66 5.50
C GLY A 714 36.89 12.03 6.32
N ASP A 715 37.62 13.07 5.90
CA ASP A 715 38.62 13.70 6.77
C ASP A 715 37.89 14.52 7.86
N PRO A 716 38.07 14.21 9.17
CA PRO A 716 37.45 15.00 10.24
C PRO A 716 38.07 16.39 10.28
N VAL A 717 37.32 17.39 9.81
CA VAL A 717 37.66 18.80 9.96
C VAL A 717 37.54 19.17 11.45
N THR A 718 38.62 18.99 12.19
CA THR A 718 38.74 19.53 13.55
C THR A 718 38.81 21.04 13.45
N THR A 719 37.70 21.72 13.69
CA THR A 719 37.67 23.19 13.84
C THR A 719 38.56 23.61 15.01
N PRO A 720 39.70 24.31 14.79
CA PRO A 720 40.43 24.92 15.88
C PRO A 720 39.73 26.23 16.22
N SER A 721 39.40 26.43 17.50
CA SER A 721 38.81 27.66 18.01
C SER A 721 39.70 28.87 17.69
N ALA A 722 39.07 29.95 17.22
CA ALA A 722 39.73 31.16 16.76
C ALA A 722 40.52 31.88 17.87
N PRO A 723 41.64 32.52 17.50
CA PRO A 723 41.90 33.87 17.98
C PRO A 723 42.00 34.86 16.82
N THR A 724 41.31 35.97 17.05
CA THR A 724 41.20 37.21 16.28
C THR A 724 42.48 37.82 15.70
N ARG A 725 42.28 38.53 14.56
CA ARG A 725 43.06 39.62 13.92
C ARG A 725 44.07 39.25 12.81
N GLY A 726 43.56 39.33 11.57
CA GLY A 726 44.14 40.15 10.49
C GLY A 726 45.48 39.75 9.87
N ARG A 727 45.43 38.98 8.77
CA ARG A 727 45.98 39.30 7.42
C ARG A 727 45.75 38.09 6.52
N ILE A 728 45.31 38.36 5.29
CA ILE A 728 44.92 37.37 4.29
C ILE A 728 46.15 36.57 3.84
N GLN A 729 46.10 35.26 4.05
CA GLN A 729 46.60 34.27 3.11
C GLN A 729 45.63 33.08 3.16
N TRP A 730 44.77 32.99 2.15
CA TRP A 730 43.71 31.99 2.01
C TRP A 730 44.11 30.95 0.96
N MET A 731 44.27 29.71 1.41
CA MET A 731 44.17 28.41 0.72
C MET A 731 43.83 27.42 1.86
N PRO A 732 42.85 26.51 1.76
CA PRO A 732 42.96 25.35 0.87
C PRO A 732 41.64 24.79 0.27
N SER A 733 41.85 23.81 -0.59
CA SER A 733 40.97 22.93 -1.39
C SER A 733 40.01 22.01 -0.61
N ALA A 734 38.83 21.74 -1.19
CA ALA A 734 38.34 20.40 -1.58
C ALA A 734 36.97 20.57 -2.29
N GLY A 735 36.71 19.74 -3.29
CA GLY A 735 35.47 19.72 -4.07
C GLY A 735 35.63 18.72 -5.21
N VAL A 736 35.41 17.45 -4.91
CA VAL A 736 35.14 16.39 -5.90
C VAL A 736 33.62 16.26 -6.02
N MET A 737 33.11 15.77 -7.16
CA MET A 737 31.69 15.76 -7.54
C MET A 737 30.77 15.13 -6.50
#